data_AF-A0A284SA31-F1
#
_entry.id   AF-A0A284SA31-F1
#
_cell.length_a   1.000
_cell.length_b   1.000
_cell.length_c   1.000
_cell.angle_alpha   90.00
_cell.angle_beta   90.00
_cell.angle_gamma   90.00
#
_symmetry.space_group_name_H-M   'P 1'
#
loop_
_entity.id
_entity.type
_entity.pdbx_description
1 polymer ?
#
loop_
_entity_poly.entity_id
_entity_poly.type
_entity_poly.pdbx_seq_one_letter_code
_entity_poly.pdbx_strand_id
1 'polypeptide(L)'
;MFHSPRKVSLIKDAWNDFKERLRWRIYFSFTAHNDEDSYDPDFEVPRGRGKRAPLSPQYIEAGIREGERFVSDTIAKIPAEEESSYPAAALAVHPRQISKFLEANAYVVTSTDKNLGLAVSTRQWINEKSLEIVGDVSNYTPLHLLMVNAICDKQCTDMEEIALLAEAHLPNGSQLGRFFRSKITSQENQHVVPTFYGIPKIHKEPVKMRPIIPCHSAIQNPAAKYVSKILKPLIKAAPTIIHGSKDLAIKLSQIKLQPGRNTYIVTGDVVAFYPNIPIDKCIDCVVSLYREHYGDGVEVNNEEMLRAEQVFIKCLQTGNKNLVLRYGDSFYKQKSGLAMGVADSPDLANLYGHWFERQINLLNDPDIPFYGRYIDDCLAIVHASSSTEALAKITKVKYDGCKIEWEVSEHHHEFLDMMIYIDSKRTIEHMPYRKSRSHQERIPWVSFHPITVKRGTFIGEMSRLATLSSKMSHYDDAIRNLNALYVTRGYPAELCLKWTRENFTERWSSRLRITTKAGEDDGVLVLKSQYNTAWDYFSARELGDSIINTWRSRIDMIDRLRTAPLNSAVLHGQIPPEKVPSELCLEVETTGGTEEIPDIRKIGILNRRMIVSKKRTRNLFDLTNLWKRTVLLRLDEDVLDQDNQSSSSEESVASDSSDRMDIDPNLLIQTYQSLAPAALR
;
A
#
# COMPACT_ATOMS: atom_id res chain seq x y z
N MET A 1 -0.91 -2.54 -18.55
CA MET A 1 0.26 -3.43 -18.69
C MET A 1 0.47 -3.60 -20.16
N PHE A 2 1.64 -3.18 -20.65
CA PHE A 2 2.00 -3.35 -22.05
C PHE A 2 2.43 -4.79 -22.30
N HIS A 3 2.44 -5.19 -23.57
CA HIS A 3 3.05 -6.47 -23.97
C HIS A 3 4.48 -6.53 -23.46
N SER A 4 4.90 -7.73 -23.09
CA SER A 4 6.28 -8.05 -22.80
C SER A 4 6.52 -9.45 -23.34
N PRO A 5 7.56 -9.65 -24.18
CA PRO A 5 7.89 -10.97 -24.70
C PRO A 5 8.06 -11.99 -23.57
N ARG A 6 7.78 -13.26 -23.87
CA ARG A 6 7.95 -14.39 -22.97
C ARG A 6 9.41 -14.45 -22.50
N LYS A 7 9.60 -14.39 -21.19
CA LYS A 7 10.92 -14.32 -20.54
C LYS A 7 11.08 -15.48 -19.58
N VAL A 8 11.58 -16.59 -20.10
CA VAL A 8 11.77 -17.83 -19.34
C VAL A 8 12.82 -17.67 -18.23
N SER A 9 13.79 -16.76 -18.42
CA SER A 9 14.78 -16.42 -17.38
C SER A 9 14.15 -15.98 -16.06
N LEU A 10 12.96 -15.37 -16.08
CA LEU A 10 12.27 -14.92 -14.87
C LEU A 10 11.91 -16.06 -13.92
N ILE A 11 11.66 -17.25 -14.43
CA ILE A 11 11.38 -18.44 -13.62
C ILE A 11 12.67 -18.88 -12.92
N LYS A 12 13.79 -18.93 -13.68
CA LYS A 12 15.11 -19.27 -13.15
C LYS A 12 15.58 -18.28 -12.09
N ASP A 13 15.41 -16.98 -12.33
CA ASP A 13 15.78 -15.92 -11.39
C ASP A 13 14.94 -16.01 -10.11
N ALA A 14 13.63 -16.22 -10.24
CA ALA A 14 12.74 -16.39 -9.10
C ALA A 14 13.06 -17.65 -8.28
N TRP A 15 13.45 -18.75 -8.93
CA TRP A 15 13.90 -19.96 -8.28
C TRP A 15 15.22 -19.75 -7.52
N ASN A 16 16.19 -19.07 -8.14
CA ASN A 16 17.48 -18.78 -7.50
C ASN A 16 17.34 -17.88 -6.26
N ASP A 17 16.47 -16.87 -6.30
CA ASP A 17 16.13 -16.08 -5.13
C ASP A 17 15.36 -16.90 -4.08
N PHE A 18 14.42 -17.73 -4.52
CA PHE A 18 13.61 -18.57 -3.64
C PHE A 18 14.45 -19.60 -2.88
N LYS A 19 15.35 -20.33 -3.55
CA LYS A 19 16.16 -21.38 -2.92
C LYS A 19 17.07 -20.83 -1.83
N GLU A 20 17.68 -19.66 -2.04
CA GLU A 20 18.48 -18.99 -1.01
C GLU A 20 17.64 -18.55 0.19
N ARG A 21 16.45 -17.96 -0.06
CA ARG A 21 15.52 -17.60 1.03
C ARG A 21 14.98 -18.82 1.77
N LEU A 22 14.76 -19.92 1.06
CA LEU A 22 14.29 -21.18 1.64
C LEU A 22 15.35 -21.76 2.58
N ARG A 23 16.63 -21.78 2.17
CA ARG A 23 17.75 -22.21 3.02
C ARG A 23 17.87 -21.35 4.29
N TRP A 24 17.85 -20.02 4.16
CA TRP A 24 17.87 -19.13 5.33
C TRP A 24 16.70 -19.40 6.27
N ARG A 25 15.50 -19.59 5.73
CA ARG A 25 14.32 -19.92 6.53
C ARG A 25 14.51 -21.21 7.31
N ILE A 26 14.97 -22.27 6.64
CA ILE A 26 15.24 -23.58 7.28
C ILE A 26 16.31 -23.44 8.36
N TYR A 27 17.41 -22.75 8.07
CA TYR A 27 18.48 -22.48 9.03
C TYR A 27 17.93 -21.82 10.30
N PHE A 28 17.23 -20.68 10.17
CA PHE A 28 16.67 -19.98 11.33
C PHE A 28 15.57 -20.77 12.03
N SER A 29 14.78 -21.58 11.30
CA SER A 29 13.79 -22.46 11.93
C SER A 29 14.41 -23.50 12.85
N PHE A 30 15.68 -23.88 12.66
CA PHE A 30 16.40 -24.78 13.55
C PHE A 30 17.25 -24.06 14.60
N THR A 31 17.74 -22.84 14.33
CA THR A 31 18.71 -22.17 15.21
C THR A 31 18.16 -21.00 16.02
N ALA A 32 16.96 -20.51 15.72
CA ALA A 32 16.43 -19.28 16.31
C ALA A 32 15.70 -19.55 17.64
N HIS A 33 16.39 -20.03 18.67
CA HIS A 33 15.84 -20.17 20.03
C HIS A 33 16.72 -19.51 21.13
N ASN A 34 17.63 -18.58 20.77
CA ASN A 34 18.50 -17.89 21.75
C ASN A 34 18.48 -16.35 21.71
N ASP A 35 17.69 -15.70 20.84
CA ASP A 35 17.50 -14.24 20.92
C ASP A 35 16.13 -13.97 21.56
N GLU A 36 16.13 -13.51 22.81
CA GLU A 36 14.94 -13.07 23.57
C GLU A 36 14.21 -11.87 22.92
N ASP A 37 14.78 -11.28 21.86
CA ASP A 37 14.16 -10.17 21.12
C ASP A 37 13.01 -10.67 20.23
N SER A 38 11.79 -10.25 20.57
CA SER A 38 10.60 -10.47 19.75
C SER A 38 10.76 -9.84 18.35
N TYR A 39 11.04 -10.67 17.34
CA TYR A 39 11.21 -10.18 15.97
C TYR A 39 9.90 -9.62 15.40
N ASP A 40 9.95 -8.39 14.90
CA ASP A 40 8.81 -7.71 14.27
C ASP A 40 9.08 -7.43 12.78
N PRO A 41 8.34 -8.04 11.84
CA PRO A 41 8.58 -7.86 10.40
C PRO A 41 8.36 -6.41 9.91
N ASP A 42 7.58 -5.59 10.62
CA ASP A 42 7.35 -4.18 10.21
C ASP A 42 8.59 -3.30 10.41
N PHE A 43 9.52 -3.72 11.28
CA PHE A 43 10.77 -3.04 11.59
C PHE A 43 11.99 -3.68 10.89
N GLU A 44 11.77 -4.60 9.94
CA GLU A 44 12.85 -5.23 9.19
C GLU A 44 13.59 -4.20 8.32
N VAL A 45 14.91 -4.08 8.54
CA VAL A 45 15.82 -3.35 7.66
C VAL A 45 16.55 -4.36 6.77
N PRO A 46 16.39 -4.31 5.44
CA PRO A 46 17.06 -5.23 4.54
C PRO A 46 18.58 -5.17 4.71
N ARG A 47 19.21 -6.30 5.03
CA ARG A 47 20.68 -6.42 5.04
C ARG A 47 21.20 -6.53 3.60
N GLY A 48 22.40 -6.00 3.35
CA GLY A 48 23.11 -6.19 2.08
C GLY A 48 23.28 -7.68 1.74
N ARG A 49 23.11 -8.05 0.47
CA ARG A 49 23.16 -9.43 -0.04
C ARG A 49 24.59 -10.00 -0.10
N GLY A 50 25.33 -9.95 1.01
CA GLY A 50 26.73 -10.39 1.05
C GLY A 50 26.94 -11.85 1.46
N LYS A 51 26.04 -12.42 2.28
CA LYS A 51 26.20 -13.78 2.82
C LYS A 51 25.29 -14.78 2.11
N ARG A 52 25.87 -15.88 1.61
CA ARG A 52 25.12 -17.04 1.11
C ARG A 52 24.52 -17.83 2.26
N ALA A 53 23.39 -18.48 2.03
CA ALA A 53 22.79 -19.33 3.04
C ALA A 53 23.71 -20.54 3.34
N PRO A 54 23.84 -20.96 4.62
CA PRO A 54 24.50 -22.21 4.96
C PRO A 54 23.84 -23.39 4.24
N LEU A 55 24.64 -24.39 3.86
CA LEU A 55 24.10 -25.62 3.29
C LEU A 55 23.28 -26.38 4.33
N SER A 56 22.07 -26.79 3.95
CA SER A 56 21.22 -27.62 4.79
C SER A 56 21.69 -29.09 4.78
N PRO A 57 21.22 -29.95 5.70
CA PRO A 57 21.38 -31.40 5.61
C PRO A 57 21.11 -31.96 4.21
N GLN A 58 21.83 -33.01 3.80
CA GLN A 58 21.74 -33.50 2.41
C GLN A 58 20.33 -33.95 2.01
N TYR A 59 19.52 -34.45 2.95
CA TYR A 59 18.14 -34.83 2.70
C TYR A 59 17.27 -33.62 2.34
N ILE A 60 17.54 -32.45 2.94
CA ILE A 60 16.89 -31.19 2.60
C ILE A 60 17.38 -30.70 1.24
N GLU A 61 18.69 -30.70 1.02
CA GLU A 61 19.29 -30.30 -0.25
C GLU A 61 18.84 -31.22 -1.41
N ALA A 62 18.49 -32.49 -1.15
CA ALA A 62 17.92 -33.38 -2.15
C ALA A 62 16.57 -32.87 -2.68
N GLY A 63 15.69 -32.39 -1.80
CA GLY A 63 14.44 -31.75 -2.22
C GLY A 63 14.67 -30.44 -2.99
N ILE A 64 15.64 -29.61 -2.57
CA ILE A 64 16.00 -28.40 -3.31
C ILE A 64 16.52 -28.74 -4.71
N ARG A 65 17.39 -29.74 -4.86
CA ARG A 65 17.86 -30.22 -6.16
C ARG A 65 16.73 -30.76 -7.03
N GLU A 66 15.77 -31.47 -6.43
CA GLU A 66 14.57 -31.92 -7.14
C GLU A 66 13.75 -30.73 -7.66
N GLY A 67 13.56 -29.69 -6.85
CA GLY A 67 12.92 -28.46 -7.30
C GLY A 67 13.68 -27.77 -8.45
N GLU A 68 15.01 -27.79 -8.43
CA GLU A 68 15.84 -27.24 -9.52
C GLU A 68 15.72 -28.04 -10.82
N ARG A 69 15.59 -29.38 -10.72
CA ARG A 69 15.24 -30.24 -11.86
C ARG A 69 13.86 -29.91 -12.40
N PHE A 70 12.83 -29.86 -11.55
CA PHE A 70 11.47 -29.49 -11.94
C PHE A 70 11.44 -28.14 -12.68
N VAL A 71 12.13 -27.13 -12.15
CA VAL A 71 12.21 -25.80 -12.78
C VAL A 71 12.88 -25.88 -14.16
N SER A 72 13.99 -26.60 -14.27
CA SER A 72 14.73 -26.74 -15.53
C SER A 72 13.93 -27.50 -16.60
N ASP A 73 13.27 -28.59 -16.20
CA ASP A 73 12.40 -29.39 -17.06
C ASP A 73 11.18 -28.60 -17.51
N THR A 74 10.60 -27.81 -16.61
CA THR A 74 9.48 -26.92 -16.95
C THR A 74 9.91 -25.88 -17.97
N ILE A 75 11.05 -25.21 -17.72
CA ILE A 75 11.65 -24.22 -18.62
C ILE A 75 11.89 -24.79 -20.02
N ALA A 76 12.42 -26.01 -20.13
CA ALA A 76 12.69 -26.68 -21.40
C ALA A 76 11.42 -26.99 -22.21
N LYS A 77 10.27 -27.15 -21.53
CA LYS A 77 8.96 -27.43 -22.16
C LYS A 77 8.19 -26.17 -22.56
N ILE A 78 8.66 -24.97 -22.19
CA ILE A 78 7.98 -23.72 -22.54
C ILE A 78 8.21 -23.45 -24.05
N PRO A 79 7.15 -23.31 -24.86
CA PRO A 79 7.32 -23.06 -26.29
C PRO A 79 7.96 -21.68 -26.55
N ALA A 80 8.49 -21.47 -27.75
CA ALA A 80 8.81 -20.13 -28.24
C ALA A 80 7.52 -19.30 -28.39
N GLU A 81 7.60 -17.97 -28.28
CA GLU A 81 6.44 -17.10 -28.51
C GLU A 81 6.32 -16.81 -30.00
N GLU A 82 5.20 -17.20 -30.62
CA GLU A 82 4.85 -16.74 -31.97
C GLU A 82 4.16 -15.37 -31.85
N GLU A 83 4.63 -14.36 -32.61
CA GLU A 83 4.12 -12.98 -32.57
C GLU A 83 2.60 -12.88 -32.83
N SER A 84 2.02 -13.88 -33.51
CA SER A 84 0.58 -13.99 -33.82
C SER A 84 -0.31 -14.37 -32.62
N SER A 85 0.27 -14.74 -31.47
CA SER A 85 -0.48 -15.34 -30.34
C SER A 85 -1.40 -14.36 -29.60
N TYR A 86 -1.29 -13.05 -29.84
CA TYR A 86 -2.10 -12.01 -29.19
C TYR A 86 -2.65 -11.01 -30.23
N PRO A 87 -3.91 -11.17 -30.69
CA PRO A 87 -4.52 -10.30 -31.69
C PRO A 87 -4.53 -8.81 -31.30
N ALA A 88 -4.52 -8.52 -29.99
CA ALA A 88 -4.52 -7.16 -29.46
C ALA A 88 -3.13 -6.48 -29.45
N ALA A 89 -2.05 -7.18 -29.83
CA ALA A 89 -0.71 -6.61 -29.89
C ALA A 89 -0.61 -5.45 -30.89
N ALA A 90 -1.34 -5.52 -32.01
CA ALA A 90 -1.41 -4.46 -33.02
C ALA A 90 -2.10 -3.18 -32.51
N LEU A 91 -2.88 -3.25 -31.43
CA LEU A 91 -3.55 -2.11 -30.79
C LEU A 91 -2.76 -1.59 -29.58
N ALA A 92 -1.56 -2.12 -29.31
CA ALA A 92 -0.77 -1.75 -28.15
C ALA A 92 -0.08 -0.40 -28.37
N VAL A 93 -0.26 0.52 -27.43
CA VAL A 93 0.40 1.84 -27.48
C VAL A 93 1.90 1.69 -27.18
N HIS A 94 2.76 2.32 -28.00
CA HIS A 94 4.21 2.27 -27.83
C HIS A 94 4.72 3.30 -26.79
N PRO A 95 5.26 2.85 -25.64
CA PRO A 95 5.77 3.73 -24.58
C PRO A 95 6.73 4.83 -25.02
N ARG A 96 7.64 4.50 -25.95
CA ARG A 96 8.68 5.41 -26.43
C ARG A 96 8.10 6.58 -27.22
N GLN A 97 7.06 6.32 -28.02
CA GLN A 97 6.41 7.36 -28.81
C GLN A 97 5.67 8.35 -27.88
N ILE A 98 4.97 7.84 -26.86
CA ILE A 98 4.33 8.69 -25.84
C ILE A 98 5.38 9.57 -25.13
N SER A 99 6.50 8.99 -24.69
CA SER A 99 7.56 9.74 -23.99
C SER A 99 8.10 10.90 -24.86
N LYS A 100 8.44 10.61 -26.12
CA LYS A 100 8.93 11.63 -27.06
C LYS A 100 7.91 12.74 -27.27
N PHE A 101 6.62 12.40 -27.41
CA PHE A 101 5.56 13.38 -27.56
C PHE A 101 5.41 14.28 -26.33
N LEU A 102 5.43 13.70 -25.12
CA LEU A 102 5.33 14.47 -23.87
C LEU A 102 6.52 15.42 -23.68
N GLU A 103 7.73 14.97 -24.01
CA GLU A 103 8.96 15.78 -23.95
C GLU A 103 8.91 16.95 -24.93
N ALA A 104 8.61 16.68 -26.20
CA ALA A 104 8.58 17.69 -27.26
C ALA A 104 7.56 18.82 -26.99
N ASN A 105 6.52 18.53 -26.22
CA ASN A 105 5.46 19.49 -25.89
C ASN A 105 5.51 19.99 -24.44
N ALA A 106 6.58 19.69 -23.69
CA ALA A 106 6.73 20.04 -22.28
C ALA A 106 5.50 19.67 -21.42
N TYR A 107 4.88 18.53 -21.70
CA TYR A 107 3.73 18.03 -20.94
C TYR A 107 4.17 17.14 -19.78
N VAL A 108 3.48 17.28 -18.66
CA VAL A 108 3.63 16.43 -17.48
C VAL A 108 2.36 15.62 -17.30
N VAL A 109 2.52 14.32 -17.11
CA VAL A 109 1.40 13.42 -16.81
C VAL A 109 1.39 13.11 -15.32
N THR A 110 0.28 13.39 -14.65
CA THR A 110 0.10 13.09 -13.22
C THR A 110 -1.16 12.26 -13.01
N SER A 111 -1.23 11.55 -11.87
CA SER A 111 -2.52 11.14 -11.33
C SER A 111 -3.35 12.37 -10.98
N THR A 112 -4.66 12.18 -10.84
CA THR A 112 -5.58 13.21 -10.38
C THR A 112 -6.08 12.91 -8.97
N ASP A 113 -6.48 13.95 -8.25
CA ASP A 113 -7.13 13.79 -6.95
C ASP A 113 -8.46 13.04 -7.09
N LYS A 114 -8.85 12.29 -6.05
CA LYS A 114 -10.06 11.45 -6.02
C LYS A 114 -10.12 10.38 -7.13
N ASN A 115 -8.96 9.99 -7.69
CA ASN A 115 -8.81 8.90 -8.66
C ASN A 115 -9.65 9.08 -9.94
N LEU A 116 -9.66 10.30 -10.49
CA LEU A 116 -10.40 10.67 -11.71
C LEU A 116 -9.58 10.41 -13.00
N GLY A 117 -8.66 9.45 -12.95
CA GLY A 117 -7.78 9.12 -14.07
C GLY A 117 -6.51 9.98 -14.12
N LEU A 118 -5.95 10.13 -15.32
CA LEU A 118 -4.73 10.87 -15.60
C LEU A 118 -5.03 12.33 -15.98
N ALA A 119 -4.18 13.25 -15.53
CA ALA A 119 -4.12 14.62 -16.06
C ALA A 119 -2.87 14.77 -16.93
N VAL A 120 -3.03 15.42 -18.07
CA VAL A 120 -1.94 15.93 -18.89
C VAL A 120 -1.95 17.45 -18.73
N SER A 121 -0.85 18.00 -18.23
CA SER A 121 -0.73 19.43 -17.94
C SER A 121 0.55 19.98 -18.56
N THR A 122 0.59 21.26 -18.90
CA THR A 122 1.86 21.91 -19.24
C THR A 122 2.77 21.91 -18.02
N ARG A 123 4.08 21.76 -18.23
CA ARG A 123 5.08 21.86 -17.16
C ARG A 123 5.00 23.20 -16.45
N GLN A 124 4.78 24.27 -17.22
CA GLN A 124 4.58 25.62 -16.68
C GLN A 124 3.45 25.67 -15.64
N TRP A 125 2.27 25.14 -15.96
CA TRP A 125 1.13 25.15 -15.03
C TRP A 125 1.42 24.38 -13.74
N ILE A 126 2.08 23.23 -13.83
CA ILE A 126 2.51 22.45 -12.65
C ILE A 126 3.46 23.26 -11.79
N ASN A 127 4.39 23.98 -12.40
CA ASN A 127 5.37 24.79 -11.69
C ASN A 127 4.73 25.99 -10.98
N GLU A 128 3.92 26.76 -11.70
CA GLU A 128 3.18 27.90 -11.15
C GLU A 128 2.33 27.48 -9.96
N LYS A 129 1.53 26.42 -10.10
CA LYS A 129 0.67 25.93 -9.01
C LYS A 129 1.45 25.35 -7.83
N SER A 130 2.62 24.74 -8.07
CA SER A 130 3.47 24.24 -6.99
C SER A 130 4.07 25.39 -6.19
N LEU A 131 4.58 26.42 -6.89
CA LEU A 131 5.15 27.61 -6.30
C LEU A 131 4.11 28.45 -5.55
N GLU A 132 2.88 28.55 -6.04
CA GLU A 132 1.76 29.18 -5.31
C GLU A 132 1.54 28.53 -3.93
N ILE A 133 1.74 27.21 -3.81
CA ILE A 133 1.55 26.49 -2.54
C ILE A 133 2.76 26.69 -1.61
N VAL A 134 3.97 26.39 -2.09
CA VAL A 134 5.17 26.49 -1.24
C VAL A 134 5.56 27.93 -0.92
N GLY A 135 5.06 28.89 -1.73
CA GLY A 135 5.19 30.33 -1.50
C GLY A 135 4.22 30.88 -0.44
N ASP A 136 3.25 30.10 0.05
CA ASP A 136 2.37 30.53 1.13
C ASP A 136 3.15 30.62 2.45
N VAL A 137 3.50 31.85 2.82
CA VAL A 137 4.26 32.18 4.03
C VAL A 137 3.55 31.79 5.33
N SER A 138 2.25 31.52 5.29
CA SER A 138 1.50 31.03 6.46
C SER A 138 1.86 29.57 6.76
N ASN A 139 2.10 28.79 5.71
CA ASN A 139 2.29 27.34 5.78
C ASN A 139 3.75 26.91 5.61
N TYR A 140 4.57 27.71 4.94
CA TYR A 140 5.96 27.37 4.63
C TYR A 140 6.93 28.52 4.92
N THR A 141 8.17 28.16 5.28
CA THR A 141 9.30 29.10 5.38
C THR A 141 10.35 28.69 4.36
N PRO A 142 10.77 29.56 3.43
CA PRO A 142 11.96 29.31 2.62
C PRO A 142 13.19 29.12 3.50
N LEU A 143 14.07 28.18 3.15
CA LEU A 143 15.30 27.90 3.88
C LEU A 143 16.52 27.96 2.96
N HIS A 144 17.61 28.50 3.50
CA HIS A 144 18.94 28.36 2.90
C HIS A 144 19.49 26.95 3.19
N LEU A 145 20.32 26.41 2.28
CA LEU A 145 20.87 25.05 2.38
C LEU A 145 21.58 24.78 3.72
N LEU A 146 22.32 25.75 4.25
CA LEU A 146 22.97 25.64 5.57
C LEU A 146 21.96 25.36 6.71
N MET A 147 20.79 26.00 6.66
CA MET A 147 19.73 25.78 7.66
C MET A 147 19.06 24.41 7.48
N VAL A 148 18.92 23.95 6.23
CA VAL A 148 18.42 22.61 5.93
C VAL A 148 19.36 21.56 6.53
N ASN A 149 20.67 21.68 6.27
CA ASN A 149 21.66 20.77 6.82
C ASN A 149 21.63 20.77 8.35
N ALA A 150 21.61 21.94 9.00
CA ALA A 150 21.52 22.03 10.46
C ALA A 150 20.26 21.35 11.04
N ILE A 151 19.11 21.46 10.35
CA ILE A 151 17.88 20.75 10.76
C ILE A 151 18.04 19.24 10.58
N CYS A 152 18.58 18.79 9.45
CA CYS A 152 18.80 17.38 9.16
C CYS A 152 19.83 16.74 10.09
N ASP A 153 20.92 17.44 10.42
CA ASP A 153 21.93 17.00 11.40
C ASP A 153 21.32 16.81 12.79
N LYS A 154 20.48 17.76 13.20
CA LYS A 154 19.70 17.63 14.45
C LYS A 154 18.77 16.41 14.39
N GLN A 155 18.06 16.20 13.28
CA GLN A 155 17.19 15.03 13.11
C GLN A 155 17.98 13.71 13.16
N CYS A 156 19.17 13.65 12.56
CA CYS A 156 20.06 12.49 12.68
C CYS A 156 20.43 12.22 14.15
N THR A 157 20.75 13.27 14.90
CA THR A 157 21.07 13.17 16.33
C THR A 157 19.88 12.70 17.15
N ASP A 158 18.70 13.28 16.93
CA ASP A 158 17.45 12.91 17.63
C ASP A 158 17.07 11.44 17.33
N MET A 159 17.26 10.99 16.09
CA MET A 159 17.02 9.59 15.69
C MET A 159 18.03 8.61 16.31
N GLU A 160 19.30 9.01 16.47
CA GLU A 160 20.32 8.21 17.16
C GLU A 160 19.98 8.07 18.65
N GLU A 161 19.53 9.15 19.30
CA GLU A 161 19.09 9.12 20.69
C GLU A 161 17.88 8.19 20.87
N ILE A 162 16.89 8.28 19.98
CA ILE A 162 15.74 7.35 19.96
C ILE A 162 16.19 5.91 19.81
N ALA A 163 17.17 5.64 18.93
CA ALA A 163 17.70 4.31 18.70
C ALA A 163 18.35 3.73 19.96
N LEU A 164 19.18 4.52 20.64
CA LEU A 164 19.83 4.13 21.90
C LEU A 164 18.82 3.87 23.02
N LEU A 165 17.79 4.72 23.15
CA LEU A 165 16.73 4.53 24.15
C LEU A 165 15.92 3.26 23.87
N ALA A 166 15.60 2.99 22.60
CA ALA A 166 14.88 1.78 22.21
C ALA A 166 15.72 0.52 22.51
N GLU A 167 17.02 0.55 22.20
CA GLU A 167 17.96 -0.54 22.50
C GLU A 167 18.07 -0.81 24.00
N ALA A 168 18.06 0.24 24.82
CA ALA A 168 18.19 0.11 26.26
C ALA A 168 16.92 -0.33 26.98
N HIS A 169 15.73 -0.12 26.38
CA HIS A 169 14.48 -0.13 27.15
C HIS A 169 13.32 -0.91 26.53
N LEU A 170 13.39 -1.35 25.28
CA LEU A 170 12.28 -2.05 24.61
C LEU A 170 12.58 -3.54 24.38
N PRO A 171 11.57 -4.44 24.41
CA PRO A 171 11.71 -5.90 24.29
C PRO A 171 12.10 -6.42 22.88
N ASN A 172 12.44 -5.52 21.96
CA ASN A 172 13.03 -5.79 20.64
C ASN A 172 14.04 -4.70 20.27
N GLY A 173 14.74 -4.19 21.28
CA GLY A 173 15.55 -2.99 21.22
C GLY A 173 16.62 -3.03 20.13
N SER A 174 17.33 -4.16 19.95
CA SER A 174 18.36 -4.30 18.91
C SER A 174 17.80 -4.21 17.48
N GLN A 175 16.58 -4.71 17.26
CA GLN A 175 15.92 -4.54 15.97
C GLN A 175 15.48 -3.09 15.78
N LEU A 176 14.84 -2.50 16.79
CA LEU A 176 14.35 -1.13 16.75
C LEU A 176 15.47 -0.12 16.56
N GLY A 177 16.59 -0.26 17.26
CA GLY A 177 17.75 0.61 17.10
C GLY A 177 18.28 0.60 15.67
N ARG A 178 18.42 -0.58 15.06
CA ARG A 178 18.77 -0.71 13.62
C ARG A 178 17.72 -0.07 12.72
N PHE A 179 16.43 -0.22 13.04
CA PHE A 179 15.33 0.37 12.28
C PHE A 179 15.35 1.90 12.33
N PHE A 180 15.52 2.49 13.51
CA PHE A 180 15.60 3.93 13.71
C PHE A 180 16.83 4.54 13.01
N ARG A 181 17.97 3.84 13.02
CA ARG A 181 19.18 4.26 12.28
C ARG A 181 19.09 4.11 10.75
N SER A 182 18.11 3.38 10.22
CA SER A 182 18.06 2.99 8.80
C SER A 182 17.94 4.14 7.79
N LYS A 183 17.63 5.35 8.25
CA LYS A 183 17.51 6.58 7.44
C LYS A 183 18.40 7.72 7.91
N ILE A 184 19.24 7.50 8.92
CA ILE A 184 20.27 8.47 9.31
C ILE A 184 21.24 8.61 8.14
N THR A 185 21.53 9.85 7.77
CA THR A 185 22.52 10.16 6.73
C THR A 185 23.91 10.08 7.35
N SER A 186 24.83 9.33 6.74
CA SER A 186 26.23 9.33 7.16
C SER A 186 26.89 10.68 6.86
N GLN A 187 27.89 11.07 7.65
CA GLN A 187 28.59 12.37 7.50
C GLN A 187 29.18 12.61 6.10
N GLU A 188 29.50 11.54 5.35
CA GLU A 188 30.07 11.61 4.01
C GLU A 188 29.02 11.84 2.89
N ASN A 189 27.72 11.77 3.21
CA ASN A 189 26.64 11.82 2.23
C ASN A 189 25.78 13.08 2.39
N GLN A 190 25.25 13.59 1.29
CA GLN A 190 24.23 14.64 1.33
C GLN A 190 22.91 14.12 1.91
N HIS A 191 22.23 14.94 2.72
CA HIS A 191 20.96 14.57 3.31
C HIS A 191 19.87 14.33 2.25
N VAL A 192 19.04 13.33 2.53
CA VAL A 192 17.88 13.01 1.68
C VAL A 192 16.70 13.87 2.11
N VAL A 193 16.45 14.96 1.37
CA VAL A 193 15.29 15.84 1.59
C VAL A 193 14.11 15.40 0.71
N PRO A 194 12.90 15.21 1.28
CA PRO A 194 11.70 14.88 0.50
C PRO A 194 11.39 15.92 -0.58
N THR A 195 11.12 15.45 -1.80
CA THR A 195 10.75 16.33 -2.92
C THR A 195 9.24 16.48 -3.02
N PHE A 196 8.76 17.71 -2.87
CA PHE A 196 7.35 18.07 -3.00
C PHE A 196 6.82 17.81 -4.41
N TYR A 197 5.56 17.40 -4.51
CA TYR A 197 4.82 17.46 -5.77
C TYR A 197 3.33 17.71 -5.55
N GLY A 198 2.69 18.33 -6.55
CA GLY A 198 1.26 18.54 -6.59
C GLY A 198 0.50 17.46 -7.36
N ILE A 199 -0.68 17.09 -6.88
CA ILE A 199 -1.67 16.29 -7.62
C ILE A 199 -2.83 17.20 -8.03
N PRO A 200 -3.16 17.34 -9.32
CA PRO A 200 -4.28 18.18 -9.78
C PRO A 200 -5.64 17.74 -9.22
N LYS A 201 -6.38 18.70 -8.65
CA LYS A 201 -7.77 18.58 -8.21
C LYS A 201 -8.70 19.05 -9.33
N ILE A 202 -8.75 18.28 -10.42
CA ILE A 202 -9.54 18.60 -11.63
C ILE A 202 -11.07 18.67 -11.42
N HIS A 203 -11.55 18.35 -10.21
CA HIS A 203 -12.95 18.45 -9.82
C HIS A 203 -13.30 19.79 -9.16
N LYS A 204 -12.34 20.70 -8.99
CA LYS A 204 -12.54 22.05 -8.45
C LYS A 204 -12.42 23.08 -9.58
N GLU A 205 -13.13 24.20 -9.43
CA GLU A 205 -13.11 25.34 -10.35
C GLU A 205 -12.75 26.62 -9.55
N PRO A 206 -11.65 27.32 -9.87
CA PRO A 206 -10.58 26.89 -10.79
C PRO A 206 -9.87 25.62 -10.29
N VAL A 207 -9.17 24.92 -11.19
CA VAL A 207 -8.41 23.70 -10.84
C VAL A 207 -7.35 24.00 -9.79
N LYS A 208 -7.40 23.29 -8.66
CA LYS A 208 -6.44 23.39 -7.54
C LYS A 208 -5.43 22.24 -7.57
N MET A 209 -4.47 22.22 -6.65
CA MET A 209 -3.62 21.06 -6.40
C MET A 209 -3.74 20.53 -4.97
N ARG A 210 -3.46 19.24 -4.79
CA ARG A 210 -3.20 18.61 -3.49
C ARG A 210 -1.68 18.53 -3.30
N PRO A 211 -1.11 19.17 -2.27
CA PRO A 211 0.31 19.05 -1.99
C PRO A 211 0.63 17.67 -1.40
N ILE A 212 1.75 17.07 -1.83
CA ILE A 212 2.26 15.81 -1.29
C ILE A 212 3.76 15.97 -1.00
N ILE A 213 4.18 15.52 0.19
CA ILE A 213 5.57 15.49 0.63
C ILE A 213 5.92 14.03 0.96
N PRO A 214 6.47 13.26 0.01
CA PRO A 214 6.66 11.83 0.15
C PRO A 214 7.80 11.48 1.12
N CYS A 215 7.52 11.42 2.42
CA CYS A 215 8.54 11.29 3.47
C CYS A 215 9.10 9.86 3.66
N HIS A 216 8.81 8.91 2.78
CA HIS A 216 9.27 7.51 2.89
C HIS A 216 10.79 7.31 3.01
N SER A 217 11.59 8.27 2.52
CA SER A 217 13.05 8.26 2.60
C SER A 217 13.62 9.34 3.52
N ALA A 218 12.76 10.09 4.22
CA ALA A 218 13.18 11.12 5.17
C ALA A 218 13.81 10.49 6.41
N ILE A 219 14.72 11.24 7.05
CA ILE A 219 15.46 10.83 8.26
C ILE A 219 14.51 10.38 9.37
N GLN A 220 13.43 11.14 9.61
CA GLN A 220 12.45 10.92 10.67
C GLN A 220 11.38 9.86 10.36
N ASN A 221 11.37 9.29 9.15
CA ASN A 221 10.34 8.33 8.75
C ASN A 221 10.25 7.07 9.64
N PRO A 222 11.36 6.47 10.12
CA PRO A 222 11.28 5.34 11.04
C PRO A 222 10.51 5.68 12.33
N ALA A 223 10.70 6.88 12.89
CA ALA A 223 9.96 7.35 14.06
C ALA A 223 8.45 7.44 13.79
N ALA A 224 8.05 8.07 12.68
CA ALA A 224 6.64 8.15 12.28
C ALA A 224 6.01 6.77 12.04
N LYS A 225 6.75 5.81 11.47
CA LYS A 225 6.26 4.43 11.28
C LYS A 225 6.06 3.70 12.59
N TYR A 226 6.98 3.86 13.54
CA TYR A 226 6.85 3.32 14.89
C TYR A 226 5.59 3.87 15.56
N VAL A 227 5.41 5.19 15.57
CA VAL A 227 4.20 5.85 16.12
C VAL A 227 2.93 5.33 15.46
N SER A 228 2.87 5.28 14.12
CA SER A 228 1.71 4.73 13.39
C SER A 228 1.34 3.33 13.88
N LYS A 229 2.32 2.45 14.09
CA LYS A 229 2.08 1.08 14.57
C LYS A 229 1.51 1.08 15.99
N ILE A 230 2.10 1.85 16.90
CA ILE A 230 1.65 1.99 18.29
C ILE A 230 0.25 2.61 18.39
N LEU A 231 -0.14 3.48 17.45
CA LEU A 231 -1.47 4.12 17.47
C LEU A 231 -2.59 3.26 16.86
N LYS A 232 -2.30 2.19 16.09
CA LYS A 232 -3.37 1.37 15.46
C LYS A 232 -4.38 0.79 16.45
N PRO A 233 -3.99 0.25 17.63
CA PRO A 233 -4.94 -0.25 18.62
C PRO A 233 -5.91 0.83 19.11
N LEU A 234 -5.42 2.05 19.36
CA LEU A 234 -6.24 3.18 19.80
C LEU A 234 -7.28 3.56 18.75
N ILE A 235 -6.88 3.63 17.48
CA ILE A 235 -7.79 3.96 16.37
C ILE A 235 -8.85 2.87 16.22
N LYS A 236 -8.46 1.59 16.35
CA LYS A 236 -9.41 0.47 16.29
C LYS A 236 -10.40 0.49 17.45
N ALA A 237 -9.99 0.98 18.62
CA ALA A 237 -10.85 1.09 19.81
C ALA A 237 -11.78 2.32 19.78
N ALA A 238 -11.47 3.34 18.98
CA ALA A 238 -12.24 4.58 18.92
C ALA A 238 -13.62 4.38 18.24
N PRO A 239 -14.74 4.51 18.96
CA PRO A 239 -16.06 4.15 18.43
C PRO A 239 -16.57 5.10 17.34
N THR A 240 -16.13 6.36 17.35
CA THR A 240 -16.52 7.38 16.37
C THR A 240 -15.76 7.26 15.05
N ILE A 241 -14.69 6.46 14.98
CA ILE A 241 -13.91 6.30 13.75
C ILE A 241 -14.54 5.22 12.87
N ILE A 242 -14.71 5.53 11.59
CA ILE A 242 -15.15 4.61 10.55
C ILE A 242 -13.91 4.06 9.85
N HIS A 243 -13.79 2.73 9.72
CA HIS A 243 -12.62 2.09 9.09
C HIS A 243 -12.77 1.81 7.58
N GLY A 244 -13.91 2.18 7.01
CA GLY A 244 -14.21 2.08 5.58
C GLY A 244 -15.66 1.71 5.33
N SER A 245 -16.06 1.61 4.07
CA SER A 245 -17.45 1.41 3.68
C SER A 245 -18.08 0.13 4.23
N LYS A 246 -17.28 -0.94 4.46
CA LYS A 246 -17.78 -2.17 5.07
C LYS A 246 -18.12 -2.00 6.55
N ASP A 247 -17.24 -1.33 7.30
CA ASP A 247 -17.49 -1.00 8.71
C ASP A 247 -18.73 -0.11 8.83
N LEU A 248 -18.85 0.90 7.98
CA LEU A 248 -20.04 1.73 7.90
C LEU A 248 -21.30 0.93 7.57
N ALA A 249 -21.27 0.05 6.55
CA ALA A 249 -22.43 -0.77 6.19
C ALA A 249 -22.92 -1.63 7.38
N ILE A 250 -21.98 -2.21 8.14
CA ILE A 250 -22.29 -2.97 9.35
C ILE A 250 -22.93 -2.08 10.41
N LYS A 251 -22.30 -0.93 10.73
CA LYS A 251 -22.83 0.04 11.69
C LYS A 251 -24.23 0.53 11.31
N LEU A 252 -24.45 0.91 10.05
CA LEU A 252 -25.75 1.35 9.56
C LEU A 252 -26.83 0.26 9.68
N SER A 253 -26.47 -1.01 9.42
CA SER A 253 -27.42 -2.14 9.53
C SER A 253 -27.90 -2.42 10.96
N GLN A 254 -27.20 -1.89 11.97
CA GLN A 254 -27.53 -2.06 13.38
C GLN A 254 -28.42 -0.93 13.91
N ILE A 255 -28.55 0.18 13.18
CA ILE A 255 -29.35 1.33 13.60
C ILE A 255 -30.84 0.99 13.50
N LYS A 256 -31.56 1.27 14.59
CA LYS A 256 -33.02 1.23 14.63
C LYS A 256 -33.55 2.63 14.85
N LEU A 257 -34.27 3.18 13.86
CA LEU A 257 -34.88 4.48 13.98
C LEU A 257 -36.12 4.41 14.87
N GLN A 258 -36.31 5.43 15.72
CA GLN A 258 -37.49 5.51 16.58
C GLN A 258 -38.75 5.85 15.75
N PRO A 259 -39.84 5.08 15.87
CA PRO A 259 -41.10 5.40 15.22
C PRO A 259 -41.62 6.79 15.62
N GLY A 260 -42.27 7.49 14.69
CA GLY A 260 -42.89 8.79 14.96
C GLY A 260 -41.94 9.99 15.00
N ARG A 261 -40.61 9.78 15.05
CA ARG A 261 -39.63 10.88 14.98
C ARG A 261 -39.22 11.17 13.54
N ASN A 262 -39.09 12.45 13.21
CA ASN A 262 -38.45 12.88 11.97
C ASN A 262 -36.94 12.63 12.09
N THR A 263 -36.33 12.17 10.99
CA THR A 263 -34.92 11.77 10.97
C THR A 263 -34.24 12.47 9.81
N TYR A 264 -33.06 13.00 10.09
CA TYR A 264 -32.22 13.75 9.17
C TYR A 264 -30.87 13.05 9.02
N ILE A 265 -30.36 13.05 7.80
CA ILE A 265 -28.99 12.65 7.49
C ILE A 265 -28.17 13.94 7.45
N VAL A 266 -27.17 14.04 8.32
CA VAL A 266 -26.28 15.20 8.41
C VAL A 266 -24.88 14.74 8.02
N THR A 267 -24.26 15.45 7.08
CA THR A 267 -22.87 15.20 6.67
C THR A 267 -22.00 16.41 7.00
N GLY A 268 -20.72 16.19 7.27
CA GLY A 268 -19.77 17.26 7.55
C GLY A 268 -18.45 17.06 6.82
N ASP A 269 -17.87 18.14 6.29
CA ASP A 269 -16.52 18.16 5.69
C ASP A 269 -15.59 19.01 6.56
N VAL A 270 -14.52 18.41 7.08
CA VAL A 270 -13.49 19.13 7.82
C VAL A 270 -12.55 19.80 6.82
N VAL A 271 -12.74 21.11 6.62
CA VAL A 271 -12.05 21.89 5.59
C VAL A 271 -10.55 21.83 5.80
N ALA A 272 -9.84 21.26 4.82
CA ALA A 272 -8.38 21.13 4.80
C ALA A 272 -7.80 20.62 6.13
N PHE A 273 -8.34 19.50 6.62
CA PHE A 273 -8.09 19.00 7.97
C PHE A 273 -6.60 18.95 8.36
N TYR A 274 -5.75 18.31 7.54
CA TYR A 274 -4.34 18.09 7.87
C TYR A 274 -3.56 19.40 8.06
N PRO A 275 -3.56 20.36 7.10
CA PRO A 275 -2.92 21.67 7.26
C PRO A 275 -3.39 22.49 8.48
N ASN A 276 -4.62 22.27 8.92
CA ASN A 276 -5.26 23.08 9.95
C ASN A 276 -5.09 22.52 11.38
N ILE A 277 -4.61 21.28 11.54
CA ILE A 277 -4.35 20.69 12.85
C ILE A 277 -3.16 21.38 13.53
N PRO A 278 -3.33 21.98 14.73
CA PRO A 278 -2.21 22.51 15.49
C PRO A 278 -1.34 21.37 16.03
N ILE A 279 -0.11 21.23 15.53
CA ILE A 279 0.75 20.07 15.81
C ILE A 279 0.99 19.87 17.31
N ASP A 280 1.36 20.92 18.04
CA ASP A 280 1.67 20.79 19.47
C ASP A 280 0.46 20.29 20.26
N LYS A 281 -0.72 20.87 20.02
CA LYS A 281 -1.97 20.42 20.64
C LYS A 281 -2.32 18.98 20.24
N CYS A 282 -2.09 18.62 18.98
CA CYS A 282 -2.31 17.26 18.50
C CYS A 282 -1.43 16.25 19.24
N ILE A 283 -0.15 16.57 19.46
CA ILE A 283 0.77 15.74 20.23
C ILE A 283 0.23 15.56 21.65
N ASP A 284 -0.18 16.63 22.33
CA ASP A 284 -0.70 16.56 23.70
C ASP A 284 -1.97 15.68 23.81
N CYS A 285 -2.90 15.84 22.87
CA CYS A 285 -4.11 15.01 22.80
C CYS A 285 -3.75 13.52 22.61
N VAL A 286 -2.83 13.21 21.67
CA VAL A 286 -2.46 11.84 21.35
C VAL A 286 -1.67 11.18 22.49
N VAL A 287 -0.79 11.91 23.16
CA VAL A 287 -0.09 11.42 24.37
C VAL A 287 -1.08 11.11 25.48
N SER A 288 -2.12 11.94 25.65
CA SER A 288 -3.17 11.68 26.65
C SER A 288 -3.95 10.40 26.33
N LEU A 289 -4.33 10.19 25.06
CA LEU A 289 -4.99 8.95 24.61
C LEU A 289 -4.08 7.72 24.73
N TYR A 290 -2.78 7.87 24.48
CA TYR A 290 -1.78 6.82 24.67
C TYR A 290 -1.73 6.38 26.14
N ARG A 291 -1.60 7.34 27.07
CA ARG A 291 -1.56 7.06 28.51
C ARG A 291 -2.83 6.39 29.01
N GLU A 292 -3.99 6.81 28.53
CA GLU A 292 -5.26 6.19 28.88
C GLU A 292 -5.33 4.74 28.39
N HIS A 293 -4.90 4.46 27.16
CA HIS A 293 -5.00 3.13 26.58
C HIS A 293 -3.99 2.13 27.16
N TYR A 294 -2.75 2.57 27.39
CA TYR A 294 -1.64 1.71 27.82
C TYR A 294 -1.35 1.77 29.32
N GLY A 295 -1.83 2.79 30.02
CA GLY A 295 -1.63 2.98 31.46
C GLY A 295 -2.80 2.55 32.34
N ASP A 296 -3.98 2.25 31.78
CA ASP A 296 -5.12 1.76 32.56
C ASP A 296 -4.81 0.40 33.21
N GLY A 297 -5.06 0.28 34.52
CA GLY A 297 -4.77 -0.92 35.30
C GLY A 297 -3.29 -1.19 35.60
N VAL A 298 -2.37 -0.27 35.29
CA VAL A 298 -0.93 -0.41 35.56
C VAL A 298 -0.54 0.33 36.86
N GLU A 299 0.36 -0.24 37.65
CA GLU A 299 0.91 0.45 38.83
C GLU A 299 1.64 1.74 38.43
N VAL A 300 1.47 2.79 39.24
CA VAL A 300 1.97 4.17 38.99
C VAL A 300 3.50 4.25 38.79
N ASN A 301 4.26 3.19 39.10
CA ASN A 301 5.73 3.15 39.06
C ASN A 301 6.29 2.10 38.09
N ASN A 302 5.55 1.65 37.07
CA ASN A 302 6.10 0.72 36.08
C ASN A 302 7.16 1.41 35.19
N GLU A 303 8.45 1.23 35.53
CA GLU A 303 9.59 1.82 34.82
C GLU A 303 9.62 1.45 33.32
N GLU A 304 9.21 0.24 32.95
CA GLU A 304 9.20 -0.21 31.56
C GLU A 304 8.18 0.59 30.74
N MET A 305 6.99 0.83 31.30
CA MET A 305 5.96 1.64 30.65
C MET A 305 6.42 3.09 30.47
N LEU A 306 7.04 3.68 31.50
CA LEU A 306 7.57 5.04 31.45
C LEU A 306 8.64 5.19 30.38
N ARG A 307 9.53 4.19 30.24
CA ARG A 307 10.56 4.19 29.20
C ARG A 307 9.97 4.00 27.80
N ALA A 308 8.98 3.12 27.65
CA ALA A 308 8.29 2.94 26.37
C ALA A 308 7.53 4.22 25.96
N GLU A 309 6.88 4.89 26.91
CA GLU A 309 6.25 6.19 26.72
C GLU A 309 7.28 7.25 26.29
N GLN A 310 8.46 7.29 26.93
CA GLN A 310 9.51 8.23 26.56
C GLN A 310 9.97 8.04 25.11
N VAL A 311 10.19 6.80 24.67
CA VAL A 311 10.53 6.49 23.27
C VAL A 311 9.40 6.93 22.34
N PHE A 312 8.14 6.60 22.70
CA PHE A 312 6.96 7.00 21.93
C PHE A 312 6.85 8.52 21.75
N ILE A 313 6.97 9.29 22.83
CA ILE A 313 6.88 10.76 22.80
C ILE A 313 8.01 11.35 21.94
N LYS A 314 9.25 10.88 22.10
CA LYS A 314 10.38 11.34 21.28
C LYS A 314 10.16 11.01 19.80
N CYS A 315 9.66 9.82 19.48
CA CYS A 315 9.32 9.45 18.11
C CYS A 315 8.23 10.35 17.53
N LEU A 316 7.17 10.62 18.31
CA LEU A 316 6.04 11.45 17.91
C LEU A 316 6.48 12.90 17.62
N GLN A 317 7.34 13.47 18.47
CA GLN A 317 7.90 14.81 18.27
C GLN A 317 8.84 14.86 17.05
N THR A 318 9.78 13.91 16.94
CA THR A 318 10.79 13.88 15.87
C THR A 318 10.16 13.60 14.50
N GLY A 319 9.15 12.72 14.45
CA GLY A 319 8.43 12.36 13.23
C GLY A 319 7.63 13.51 12.62
N ASN A 320 7.13 14.44 13.45
CA ASN A 320 6.12 15.42 13.04
C ASN A 320 6.58 16.89 13.16
N LYS A 321 7.74 17.18 13.75
CA LYS A 321 8.30 18.55 13.84
C LYS A 321 9.44 18.78 12.85
N ASN A 322 9.63 20.04 12.48
CA ASN A 322 10.74 20.50 11.64
C ASN A 322 10.85 19.80 10.27
N LEU A 323 9.73 19.45 9.65
CA LEU A 323 9.76 18.86 8.32
C LEU A 323 10.32 19.86 7.29
N VAL A 324 11.44 19.47 6.67
CA VAL A 324 12.03 20.13 5.52
C VAL A 324 11.61 19.42 4.23
N LEU A 325 11.42 20.19 3.17
CA LEU A 325 11.08 19.71 1.84
C LEU A 325 11.81 20.53 0.78
N ARG A 326 11.97 19.93 -0.41
CA ARG A 326 12.56 20.57 -1.58
C ARG A 326 11.54 20.67 -2.70
N TYR A 327 11.57 21.79 -3.43
CA TYR A 327 10.88 21.95 -4.71
C TYR A 327 11.77 22.70 -5.69
N GLY A 328 12.11 22.08 -6.83
CA GLY A 328 13.22 22.53 -7.66
C GLY A 328 14.51 22.59 -6.83
N ASP A 329 15.22 23.71 -6.95
CA ASP A 329 16.46 23.98 -6.19
C ASP A 329 16.22 24.70 -4.85
N SER A 330 14.95 24.96 -4.52
CA SER A 330 14.57 25.69 -3.30
C SER A 330 14.13 24.75 -2.19
N PHE A 331 14.45 25.15 -0.96
CA PHE A 331 14.11 24.39 0.25
C PHE A 331 13.11 25.16 1.11
N TYR A 332 12.24 24.42 1.78
CA TYR A 332 11.20 24.97 2.63
C TYR A 332 11.05 24.15 3.91
N LYS A 333 10.65 24.82 4.99
CA LYS A 333 10.18 24.21 6.24
C LYS A 333 8.67 24.31 6.30
N GLN A 334 7.97 23.22 6.59
CA GLN A 334 6.55 23.29 6.92
C GLN A 334 6.36 23.93 8.31
N LYS A 335 5.50 24.94 8.41
CA LYS A 335 5.20 25.69 9.65
C LYS A 335 4.05 25.09 10.44
N SER A 336 2.99 24.68 9.76
CA SER A 336 1.71 24.30 10.37
C SER A 336 1.15 23.02 9.75
N GLY A 337 0.32 22.33 10.53
CA GLY A 337 -0.44 21.17 10.10
C GLY A 337 0.36 19.89 9.98
N LEU A 338 -0.36 18.79 9.89
CA LEU A 338 0.20 17.48 9.60
C LEU A 338 0.62 17.40 8.13
N ALA A 339 1.81 16.85 7.89
CA ALA A 339 2.35 16.72 6.56
C ALA A 339 1.71 15.56 5.79
N MET A 340 1.19 15.85 4.59
CA MET A 340 0.65 14.81 3.70
C MET A 340 1.79 13.96 3.12
N GLY A 341 2.16 12.90 3.84
CA GLY A 341 3.14 11.90 3.44
C GLY A 341 4.08 11.42 4.56
N VAL A 342 3.94 11.98 5.77
CA VAL A 342 4.49 11.38 7.00
C VAL A 342 3.57 10.22 7.43
N ALA A 343 4.19 9.12 7.90
CA ALA A 343 3.52 7.82 8.02
C ALA A 343 2.36 7.78 9.04
N ASP A 344 2.49 8.48 10.16
CA ASP A 344 1.51 8.56 11.26
C ASP A 344 0.52 9.72 11.12
N SER A 345 0.70 10.65 10.17
CA SER A 345 -0.21 11.79 10.01
C SER A 345 -1.70 11.40 9.88
N PRO A 346 -2.09 10.32 9.15
CA PRO A 346 -3.48 9.87 9.15
C PRO A 346 -3.98 9.34 10.49
N ASP A 347 -3.09 8.77 11.29
CA ASP A 347 -3.39 8.25 12.62
C ASP A 347 -3.60 9.40 13.61
N LEU A 348 -2.72 10.40 13.55
CA LEU A 348 -2.82 11.63 14.35
C LEU A 348 -4.09 12.41 14.04
N ALA A 349 -4.43 12.63 12.75
CA ALA A 349 -5.65 13.34 12.38
C ALA A 349 -6.92 12.63 12.91
N ASN A 350 -6.92 11.29 12.82
CA ASN A 350 -8.03 10.49 13.34
C ASN A 350 -8.20 10.61 14.85
N LEU A 351 -7.11 10.48 15.61
CA LEU A 351 -7.13 10.57 17.07
C LEU A 351 -7.39 12.01 17.56
N TYR A 352 -6.92 13.01 16.81
CA TYR A 352 -7.22 14.41 17.09
C TYR A 352 -8.72 14.69 17.02
N GLY A 353 -9.39 14.27 15.95
CA GLY A 353 -10.85 14.38 15.86
C GLY A 353 -11.54 13.59 16.98
N HIS A 354 -11.08 12.35 17.24
CA HIS A 354 -11.65 11.49 18.27
C HIS A 354 -11.59 12.11 19.67
N TRP A 355 -10.49 12.79 20.00
CA TRP A 355 -10.31 13.49 21.27
C TRP A 355 -11.43 14.50 21.57
N PHE A 356 -11.86 15.28 20.59
CA PHE A 356 -12.96 16.23 20.77
C PHE A 356 -14.33 15.53 20.72
N GLU A 357 -14.51 14.56 19.83
CA GLU A 357 -15.77 13.82 19.68
C GLU A 357 -16.20 13.13 20.98
N ARG A 358 -15.25 12.53 21.72
CA ARG A 358 -15.54 11.85 22.99
C ARG A 358 -16.00 12.79 24.11
N GLN A 359 -15.66 14.08 24.05
CA GLN A 359 -16.04 15.06 25.07
C GLN A 359 -17.51 15.47 24.99
N ILE A 360 -18.14 15.30 23.82
CA ILE A 360 -19.50 15.78 23.54
C ILE A 360 -20.55 14.69 23.83
N ASN A 361 -20.10 13.46 24.13
CA ASN A 361 -20.94 12.31 24.49
C ASN A 361 -22.07 11.99 23.47
N LEU A 362 -21.82 12.24 22.18
CA LEU A 362 -22.80 12.11 21.09
C LEU A 362 -23.44 10.72 21.02
N LEU A 363 -22.65 9.67 21.26
CA LEU A 363 -23.09 8.28 21.11
C LEU A 363 -24.11 7.85 22.17
N ASN A 364 -24.28 8.64 23.23
CA ASN A 364 -25.27 8.41 24.27
C ASN A 364 -26.47 9.37 24.16
N ASP A 365 -26.47 10.28 23.19
CA ASP A 365 -27.59 11.20 22.96
C ASP A 365 -28.74 10.45 22.24
N PRO A 366 -29.94 10.36 22.84
CA PRO A 366 -31.07 9.65 22.23
C PRO A 366 -31.57 10.31 20.92
N ASP A 367 -31.17 11.55 20.67
CA ASP A 367 -31.49 12.27 19.44
C ASP A 367 -30.45 12.05 18.33
N ILE A 368 -29.36 11.35 18.62
CA ILE A 368 -28.29 11.07 17.66
C ILE A 368 -28.09 9.54 17.58
N PRO A 369 -28.97 8.81 16.86
CA PRO A 369 -28.84 7.36 16.67
C PRO A 369 -27.47 6.90 16.15
N PHE A 370 -26.76 7.77 15.43
CA PHE A 370 -25.46 7.46 14.89
C PHE A 370 -24.63 8.73 14.69
N TYR A 371 -23.36 8.64 15.04
CA TYR A 371 -22.32 9.57 14.62
C TYR A 371 -21.05 8.79 14.30
N GLY A 372 -20.38 9.13 13.20
CA GLY A 372 -19.06 8.60 12.88
C GLY A 372 -18.33 9.45 11.85
N ARG A 373 -17.00 9.33 11.84
CA ARG A 373 -16.12 10.08 10.95
C ARG A 373 -15.14 9.16 10.23
N TYR A 374 -14.96 9.38 8.95
CA TYR A 374 -13.90 8.79 8.13
C TYR A 374 -12.91 9.88 7.74
N ILE A 375 -11.78 9.97 8.44
CA ILE A 375 -10.78 11.03 8.23
C ILE A 375 -11.41 12.43 8.37
N ASP A 376 -11.66 13.13 7.27
CA ASP A 376 -12.21 14.48 7.14
C ASP A 376 -13.74 14.51 6.92
N ASP A 377 -14.35 13.38 6.57
CA ASP A 377 -15.80 13.28 6.31
C ASP A 377 -16.54 12.78 7.56
N CYS A 378 -17.53 13.53 8.06
CA CYS A 378 -18.42 13.18 9.16
C CYS A 378 -19.82 12.77 8.68
N LEU A 379 -20.44 11.82 9.37
CA LEU A 379 -21.80 11.37 9.15
C LEU A 379 -22.54 11.28 10.48
N ALA A 380 -23.72 11.86 10.53
CA ALA A 380 -24.64 11.71 11.65
C ALA A 380 -26.06 11.40 11.16
N ILE A 381 -26.76 10.60 11.95
CA ILE A 381 -28.20 10.38 11.83
C ILE A 381 -28.83 11.03 13.04
N VAL A 382 -29.80 11.93 12.82
CA VAL A 382 -30.30 12.82 13.86
C VAL A 382 -31.83 12.82 13.88
N HIS A 383 -32.40 12.64 15.05
CA HIS A 383 -33.81 12.91 15.30
C HIS A 383 -34.02 14.38 15.66
N ALA A 384 -34.86 15.08 14.89
CA ALA A 384 -35.14 16.50 15.08
C ALA A 384 -36.50 16.85 14.47
N SER A 385 -37.10 17.96 14.87
CA SER A 385 -38.34 18.48 14.27
C SER A 385 -38.12 19.22 12.95
N SER A 386 -36.90 19.71 12.72
CA SER A 386 -36.49 20.47 11.54
C SER A 386 -35.02 20.26 11.20
N SER A 387 -34.63 20.60 9.97
CA SER A 387 -33.23 20.58 9.51
C SER A 387 -32.34 21.53 10.33
N THR A 388 -32.85 22.69 10.73
CA THR A 388 -32.15 23.65 11.59
C THR A 388 -31.85 23.07 12.96
N GLU A 389 -32.82 22.36 13.56
CA GLU A 389 -32.60 21.68 14.84
C GLU A 389 -31.60 20.53 14.71
N ALA A 390 -31.68 19.75 13.63
CA ALA A 390 -30.71 18.68 13.36
C ALA A 390 -29.27 19.22 13.28
N LEU A 391 -29.06 20.33 12.57
CA LEU A 391 -27.76 21.01 12.51
C LEU A 391 -27.32 21.55 13.88
N ALA A 392 -28.22 22.16 14.66
CA ALA A 392 -27.90 22.68 15.98
C ALA A 392 -27.41 21.57 16.94
N LYS A 393 -27.93 20.34 16.81
CA LYS A 393 -27.47 19.19 17.61
C LYS A 393 -26.05 18.76 17.26
N ILE A 394 -25.71 18.76 15.97
CA ILE A 394 -24.41 18.26 15.46
C ILE A 394 -23.29 19.32 15.47
N THR A 395 -23.62 20.59 15.28
CA THR A 395 -22.63 21.71 15.27
C THR A 395 -21.94 21.95 16.62
N LYS A 396 -22.32 21.21 17.67
CA LYS A 396 -21.56 21.08 18.91
C LYS A 396 -20.19 20.45 18.68
N VAL A 397 -20.04 19.61 17.65
CA VAL A 397 -18.76 19.01 17.24
C VAL A 397 -17.86 20.06 16.62
N LYS A 398 -16.75 20.33 17.31
CA LYS A 398 -15.74 21.31 16.91
C LYS A 398 -14.35 20.76 17.24
N TYR A 399 -13.41 20.97 16.33
CA TYR A 399 -12.01 20.67 16.54
C TYR A 399 -11.23 21.97 16.51
N ASP A 400 -10.31 22.15 17.44
CA ASP A 400 -9.56 23.40 17.49
C ASP A 400 -8.70 23.59 16.24
N GLY A 401 -8.64 24.83 15.76
CA GLY A 401 -7.95 25.18 14.52
C GLY A 401 -8.64 24.70 13.23
N CYS A 402 -9.71 23.90 13.30
CA CYS A 402 -10.37 23.34 12.14
C CYS A 402 -11.79 23.90 11.96
N LYS A 403 -12.23 24.02 10.71
CA LYS A 403 -13.61 24.36 10.34
C LYS A 403 -14.31 23.10 9.83
N ILE A 404 -15.54 22.86 10.28
CA ILE A 404 -16.40 21.80 9.74
C ILE A 404 -17.57 22.46 9.02
N GLU A 405 -17.78 22.11 7.76
CA GLU A 405 -18.91 22.55 6.95
C GLU A 405 -19.97 21.44 6.96
N TRP A 406 -21.16 21.77 7.48
CA TRP A 406 -22.24 20.79 7.67
C TRP A 406 -23.34 20.96 6.63
N GLU A 407 -23.85 19.85 6.14
CA GLU A 407 -25.01 19.76 5.24
C GLU A 407 -26.06 18.82 5.84
N VAL A 408 -27.34 19.07 5.54
CA VAL A 408 -28.47 18.32 6.11
C VAL A 408 -29.47 17.97 5.02
N SER A 409 -29.95 16.73 5.06
CA SER A 409 -30.96 16.21 4.13
C SER A 409 -32.00 15.35 4.86
N GLU A 410 -33.26 15.47 4.44
CA GLU A 410 -34.37 14.64 4.93
C GLU A 410 -34.48 13.29 4.20
N HIS A 411 -33.82 13.16 3.05
CA HIS A 411 -34.08 12.05 2.14
C HIS A 411 -32.85 11.19 1.92
N HIS A 412 -31.76 11.82 1.49
CA HIS A 412 -30.54 11.11 1.12
C HIS A 412 -29.31 12.01 1.17
N HIS A 413 -28.15 11.39 1.41
CA HIS A 413 -26.85 12.03 1.26
C HIS A 413 -25.80 10.98 0.87
N GLU A 414 -24.81 11.41 0.12
CA GLU A 414 -23.62 10.61 -0.16
C GLU A 414 -22.65 10.61 1.02
N PHE A 415 -22.07 9.45 1.31
CA PHE A 415 -20.96 9.33 2.25
C PHE A 415 -20.08 8.14 1.84
N LEU A 416 -18.76 8.36 1.76
CA LEU A 416 -17.83 7.41 1.12
C LEU A 416 -18.27 7.01 -0.30
N ASP A 417 -18.45 5.70 -0.52
CA ASP A 417 -18.90 5.10 -1.79
C ASP A 417 -20.41 4.76 -1.75
N MET A 418 -21.17 5.35 -0.83
CA MET A 418 -22.58 5.01 -0.58
C MET A 418 -23.49 6.22 -0.74
N MET A 419 -24.68 5.98 -1.29
CA MET A 419 -25.82 6.90 -1.19
C MET A 419 -26.67 6.36 -0.05
N ILE A 420 -26.70 7.07 1.06
CA ILE A 420 -27.47 6.72 2.25
C ILE A 420 -28.81 7.41 2.15
N TYR A 421 -29.90 6.71 2.43
CA TYR A 421 -31.23 7.27 2.34
C TYR A 421 -32.18 6.62 3.34
N ILE A 422 -33.28 7.32 3.65
CA ILE A 422 -34.35 6.79 4.49
C ILE A 422 -35.49 6.34 3.57
N ASP A 423 -35.88 5.06 3.67
CA ASP A 423 -36.94 4.52 2.83
C ASP A 423 -38.35 4.77 3.37
N SER A 424 -39.38 4.35 2.63
CA SER A 424 -40.78 4.53 3.03
C SER A 424 -41.17 3.78 4.31
N LYS A 425 -40.40 2.76 4.72
CA LYS A 425 -40.57 2.02 5.97
C LYS A 425 -39.80 2.67 7.13
N ARG A 426 -39.18 3.83 6.90
CA ARG A 426 -38.31 4.53 7.85
C ARG A 426 -37.13 3.66 8.31
N THR A 427 -36.54 2.90 7.40
CA THR A 427 -35.25 2.24 7.63
C THR A 427 -34.14 3.01 6.92
N ILE A 428 -32.94 2.97 7.50
CA ILE A 428 -31.74 3.48 6.83
C ILE A 428 -31.29 2.44 5.82
N GLU A 429 -31.19 2.86 4.57
CA GLU A 429 -30.80 2.04 3.46
C GLU A 429 -29.63 2.68 2.74
N HIS A 430 -28.90 1.88 1.97
CA HIS A 430 -27.77 2.38 1.20
C HIS A 430 -27.61 1.62 -0.11
N MET A 431 -27.08 2.33 -1.09
CA MET A 431 -26.75 1.79 -2.41
C MET A 431 -25.41 2.35 -2.90
N PRO A 432 -24.73 1.69 -3.86
CA PRO A 432 -23.47 2.17 -4.38
C PRO A 432 -23.62 3.56 -5.00
N TYR A 433 -22.86 4.53 -4.50
CA TYR A 433 -22.79 5.87 -5.08
C TYR A 433 -21.58 6.02 -5.99
N ARG A 434 -21.74 6.82 -7.03
CA ARG A 434 -20.69 7.13 -8.00
C ARG A 434 -20.63 8.62 -8.19
N LYS A 435 -19.47 9.20 -7.95
CA LYS A 435 -19.22 10.61 -8.25
C LYS A 435 -19.40 10.85 -9.75
N SER A 436 -20.04 11.96 -10.09
CA SER A 436 -20.38 12.33 -11.48
C SER A 436 -19.16 12.32 -12.42
N ARG A 437 -17.99 12.74 -11.93
CA ARG A 437 -16.74 12.77 -12.71
C ARG A 437 -15.95 11.45 -12.68
N SER A 438 -16.46 10.36 -12.11
CA SER A 438 -15.72 9.09 -12.07
C SER A 438 -15.61 8.46 -13.45
N HIS A 439 -14.38 8.27 -13.94
CA HIS A 439 -14.10 7.63 -15.23
C HIS A 439 -14.32 6.09 -15.22
N GLN A 440 -14.64 5.53 -14.05
CA GLN A 440 -14.87 4.09 -13.84
C GLN A 440 -13.77 3.24 -14.49
N GLU A 441 -12.52 3.65 -14.34
CA GLU A 441 -11.41 2.98 -14.98
C GLU A 441 -11.32 1.53 -14.51
N ARG A 442 -11.41 0.61 -15.46
CA ARG A 442 -11.18 -0.82 -15.28
C ARG A 442 -10.10 -1.26 -16.26
N ILE A 443 -9.41 -2.32 -15.90
CA ILE A 443 -8.43 -2.95 -16.78
C ILE A 443 -9.11 -3.21 -18.12
N PRO A 444 -8.62 -2.69 -19.25
CA PRO A 444 -9.23 -2.95 -20.54
C PRO A 444 -8.91 -4.37 -21.01
N TRP A 445 -9.83 -4.99 -21.76
CA TRP A 445 -9.67 -6.37 -22.23
C TRP A 445 -8.39 -6.58 -23.06
N VAL A 446 -8.06 -5.59 -23.89
CA VAL A 446 -6.86 -5.56 -24.74
C VAL A 446 -5.54 -5.51 -23.97
N SER A 447 -5.56 -5.26 -22.65
CA SER A 447 -4.32 -5.22 -21.87
C SER A 447 -3.71 -6.60 -21.63
N PHE A 448 -2.39 -6.64 -21.43
CA PHE A 448 -1.62 -7.87 -21.21
C PHE A 448 -1.66 -8.38 -19.76
N HIS A 449 -2.67 -8.00 -18.97
CA HIS A 449 -2.86 -8.62 -17.66
C HIS A 449 -3.40 -10.06 -17.85
N PRO A 450 -2.96 -11.02 -17.02
CA PRO A 450 -3.50 -12.38 -17.08
C PRO A 450 -5.02 -12.42 -16.88
N ILE A 451 -5.66 -13.43 -17.46
CA ILE A 451 -7.11 -13.62 -17.33
C ILE A 451 -7.56 -13.75 -15.87
N THR A 452 -6.74 -14.35 -15.02
CA THR A 452 -6.99 -14.49 -13.57
C THR A 452 -7.03 -13.14 -12.86
N VAL A 453 -6.18 -12.17 -13.27
CA VAL A 453 -6.21 -10.80 -12.76
C VAL A 453 -7.46 -10.07 -13.24
N LYS A 454 -7.77 -10.17 -14.54
CA LYS A 454 -8.98 -9.58 -15.13
C LYS A 454 -10.27 -10.10 -14.48
N ARG A 455 -10.33 -11.42 -14.22
CA ARG A 455 -11.41 -12.07 -13.46
C ARG A 455 -11.44 -11.59 -12.01
N GLY A 456 -10.28 -11.53 -11.36
CA GLY A 456 -10.14 -11.08 -9.99
C GLY A 456 -10.63 -9.64 -9.77
N THR A 457 -10.35 -8.72 -10.70
CA THR A 457 -10.86 -7.34 -10.61
C THR A 457 -12.38 -7.27 -10.79
N PHE A 458 -12.95 -8.12 -11.65
CA PHE A 458 -14.41 -8.20 -11.84
C PHE A 458 -15.10 -8.71 -10.56
N ILE A 459 -14.64 -9.85 -10.04
CA ILE A 459 -15.20 -10.48 -8.83
C ILE A 459 -14.97 -9.62 -7.57
N GLY A 460 -13.82 -8.96 -7.47
CA GLY A 460 -13.54 -8.01 -6.39
C GLY A 460 -14.53 -6.84 -6.40
N GLU A 461 -14.88 -6.34 -7.58
CA GLU A 461 -15.89 -5.29 -7.73
C GLU A 461 -17.30 -5.79 -7.40
N MET A 462 -17.65 -7.03 -7.77
CA MET A 462 -18.91 -7.65 -7.29
C MET A 462 -18.97 -7.67 -5.76
N SER A 463 -17.87 -8.06 -5.11
CA SER A 463 -17.78 -8.10 -3.64
C SER A 463 -17.98 -6.72 -3.03
N ARG A 464 -17.32 -5.70 -3.61
CA ARG A 464 -17.47 -4.30 -3.18
C ARG A 464 -18.92 -3.83 -3.34
N LEU A 465 -19.54 -4.04 -4.50
CA LEU A 465 -20.93 -3.64 -4.76
C LEU A 465 -21.93 -4.37 -3.87
N ALA A 466 -21.67 -5.63 -3.53
CA ALA A 466 -22.49 -6.35 -2.54
C ALA A 466 -22.42 -5.63 -1.18
N THR A 467 -21.23 -5.32 -0.68
CA THR A 467 -21.05 -4.59 0.59
C THR A 467 -21.72 -3.21 0.59
N LEU A 468 -21.72 -2.52 -0.57
CA LEU A 468 -22.31 -1.19 -0.72
C LEU A 468 -23.84 -1.19 -0.92
N SER A 469 -24.48 -2.35 -0.93
CA SER A 469 -25.91 -2.51 -1.15
C SER A 469 -26.60 -3.08 0.08
N SER A 470 -27.56 -2.34 0.63
CA SER A 470 -28.39 -2.81 1.74
C SER A 470 -29.49 -3.78 1.28
N LYS A 471 -29.99 -3.60 0.04
CA LYS A 471 -31.05 -4.41 -0.58
C LYS A 471 -30.53 -5.23 -1.76
N MET A 472 -31.15 -6.40 -1.98
CA MET A 472 -30.83 -7.27 -3.11
C MET A 472 -31.08 -6.56 -4.45
N SER A 473 -32.13 -5.74 -4.55
CA SER A 473 -32.43 -4.96 -5.75
C SER A 473 -31.29 -4.01 -6.11
N HIS A 474 -30.72 -3.28 -5.13
CA HIS A 474 -29.58 -2.39 -5.37
C HIS A 474 -28.36 -3.16 -5.87
N TYR A 475 -28.11 -4.35 -5.32
CA TYR A 475 -27.01 -5.19 -5.76
C TYR A 475 -27.23 -5.73 -7.18
N ASP A 476 -28.44 -6.19 -7.50
CA ASP A 476 -28.79 -6.65 -8.85
C ASP A 476 -28.58 -5.53 -9.89
N ASP A 477 -29.11 -4.33 -9.63
CA ASP A 477 -28.94 -3.17 -10.50
C ASP A 477 -27.46 -2.78 -10.65
N ALA A 478 -26.70 -2.83 -9.56
CA ALA A 478 -25.27 -2.54 -9.58
C ALA A 478 -24.48 -3.56 -10.42
N ILE A 479 -24.87 -4.85 -10.37
CA ILE A 479 -24.25 -5.93 -11.17
C ILE A 479 -24.61 -5.81 -12.65
N ARG A 480 -25.83 -5.42 -13.01
CA ARG A 480 -26.19 -5.11 -14.41
C ARG A 480 -25.29 -4.01 -14.98
N ASN A 481 -25.13 -2.93 -14.21
CA ASN A 481 -24.23 -1.83 -14.56
C ASN A 481 -22.76 -2.26 -14.64
N LEU A 482 -22.32 -3.17 -13.76
CA LEU A 482 -20.96 -3.71 -13.79
C LEU A 482 -20.70 -4.53 -15.06
N ASN A 483 -21.64 -5.38 -15.46
CA ASN A 483 -21.53 -6.15 -16.69
C ASN A 483 -21.45 -5.23 -17.91
N ALA A 484 -22.34 -4.23 -18.02
CA ALA A 484 -22.31 -3.24 -19.10
C ALA A 484 -20.96 -2.49 -19.15
N LEU A 485 -20.42 -2.08 -17.99
CA LEU A 485 -19.12 -1.41 -17.89
C LEU A 485 -17.99 -2.29 -18.44
N TYR A 486 -17.91 -3.55 -18.04
CA TYR A 486 -16.83 -4.44 -18.49
C TYR A 486 -16.95 -4.82 -19.97
N VAL A 487 -18.17 -5.03 -20.47
CA VAL A 487 -18.42 -5.24 -21.91
C VAL A 487 -17.95 -4.03 -22.72
N THR A 488 -18.25 -2.81 -22.26
CA THR A 488 -17.76 -1.57 -22.89
C THR A 488 -16.23 -1.45 -22.87
N ARG A 489 -15.56 -2.11 -21.90
CA ARG A 489 -14.09 -2.22 -21.82
C ARG A 489 -13.52 -3.34 -22.70
N GLY A 490 -14.34 -3.94 -23.56
CA GLY A 490 -13.99 -4.96 -24.54
C GLY A 490 -14.05 -6.40 -24.01
N TYR A 491 -14.60 -6.64 -22.80
CA TYR A 491 -14.70 -8.00 -22.27
C TYR A 491 -15.80 -8.78 -23.00
N PRO A 492 -15.61 -10.09 -23.27
CA PRO A 492 -16.67 -10.92 -23.82
C PRO A 492 -17.89 -10.98 -22.90
N ALA A 493 -19.07 -10.66 -23.42
CA ALA A 493 -20.31 -10.60 -22.63
C ALA A 493 -20.64 -11.92 -21.93
N GLU A 494 -20.55 -13.05 -22.66
CA GLU A 494 -20.75 -14.39 -22.11
C GLU A 494 -19.83 -14.70 -20.93
N LEU A 495 -18.59 -14.20 -20.98
CA LEU A 495 -17.62 -14.41 -19.91
C LEU A 495 -17.98 -13.61 -18.66
N CYS A 496 -18.41 -12.36 -18.81
CA CYS A 496 -18.91 -11.53 -17.71
C CYS A 496 -20.18 -12.12 -17.07
N LEU A 497 -21.12 -12.61 -17.89
CA LEU A 497 -22.34 -13.28 -17.41
C LEU A 497 -22.02 -14.60 -16.69
N LYS A 498 -21.07 -15.39 -17.20
CA LYS A 498 -20.58 -16.60 -16.53
C LYS A 498 -19.99 -16.27 -15.15
N TRP A 499 -19.06 -15.31 -15.08
CA TRP A 499 -18.48 -14.91 -13.79
C TRP A 499 -19.51 -14.36 -12.82
N THR A 500 -20.50 -13.61 -13.32
CA THR A 500 -21.63 -13.13 -12.52
C THR A 500 -22.41 -14.31 -11.93
N ARG A 501 -22.88 -15.24 -12.75
CA ARG A 501 -23.65 -16.41 -12.30
C ARG A 501 -22.90 -17.25 -11.27
N GLU A 502 -21.60 -17.47 -11.47
CA GLU A 502 -20.76 -18.25 -10.56
C GLU A 502 -20.57 -17.60 -9.18
N ASN A 503 -20.72 -16.28 -9.06
CA ASN A 503 -20.34 -15.55 -7.84
C ASN A 503 -21.48 -14.76 -7.18
N PHE A 504 -22.58 -14.47 -7.88
CA PHE A 504 -23.61 -13.51 -7.44
C PHE A 504 -24.11 -13.78 -6.01
N THR A 505 -24.61 -14.99 -5.76
CA THR A 505 -25.21 -15.39 -4.48
C THR A 505 -24.17 -15.44 -3.36
N GLU A 506 -22.98 -15.98 -3.64
CA GLU A 506 -21.91 -16.10 -2.63
C GLU A 506 -21.47 -14.71 -2.15
N ARG A 507 -21.25 -13.76 -3.08
CA ARG A 507 -20.86 -12.38 -2.74
C ARG A 507 -21.93 -11.65 -1.95
N TRP A 508 -23.20 -11.82 -2.31
CA TRP A 508 -24.30 -11.22 -1.56
C TRP A 508 -24.38 -11.75 -0.13
N SER A 509 -24.31 -13.07 0.02
CA SER A 509 -24.42 -13.73 1.32
C SER A 509 -23.22 -13.45 2.25
N SER A 510 -22.01 -13.27 1.69
CA SER A 510 -20.80 -13.00 2.48
C SER A 510 -20.48 -11.51 2.67
N ARG A 511 -21.31 -10.59 2.13
CA ARG A 511 -20.99 -9.15 2.00
C ARG A 511 -20.60 -8.43 3.29
N LEU A 512 -21.22 -8.76 4.42
CA LEU A 512 -20.94 -8.16 5.74
C LEU A 512 -20.13 -9.07 6.67
N ARG A 513 -19.70 -10.25 6.21
CA ARG A 513 -18.92 -11.19 7.05
C ARG A 513 -17.57 -10.58 7.41
N ILE A 514 -17.29 -10.43 8.70
CA ILE A 514 -15.96 -10.06 9.18
C ILE A 514 -15.11 -11.33 9.22
N THR A 515 -14.07 -11.39 8.40
CA THR A 515 -13.08 -12.47 8.50
C THR A 515 -12.13 -12.09 9.62
N THR A 516 -12.19 -12.81 10.74
CA THR A 516 -11.07 -12.84 11.68
C THR A 516 -9.88 -13.41 10.91
N LYS A 517 -8.72 -12.74 10.94
CA LYS A 517 -7.49 -13.35 10.43
C LYS A 517 -7.40 -14.73 11.08
N ALA A 518 -7.45 -15.79 10.29
CA ALA A 518 -7.04 -17.10 10.78
C ALA A 518 -5.63 -16.91 11.35
N GLY A 519 -5.35 -17.53 12.51
CA GLY A 519 -4.06 -17.43 13.19
C GLY A 519 -2.91 -17.55 12.18
N GLU A 520 -1.88 -16.74 12.35
CA GLU A 520 -0.84 -16.41 11.37
C GLU A 520 0.05 -17.58 10.92
N ASP A 521 -0.37 -18.84 11.07
CA ASP A 521 0.53 -20.00 11.01
C ASP A 521 0.43 -20.87 9.75
N ASP A 522 -0.51 -20.63 8.85
CA ASP A 522 -0.48 -21.23 7.50
C ASP A 522 0.48 -20.45 6.59
N GLY A 523 1.76 -20.40 6.98
CA GLY A 523 2.77 -19.64 6.28
C GLY A 523 2.94 -20.10 4.83
N VAL A 524 2.90 -19.18 3.87
CA VAL A 524 3.14 -19.48 2.45
C VAL A 524 4.62 -19.34 2.08
N LEU A 525 5.08 -20.21 1.19
CA LEU A 525 6.41 -20.12 0.57
C LEU A 525 6.28 -19.44 -0.79
N VAL A 526 6.95 -18.29 -0.95
CA VAL A 526 6.67 -17.39 -2.07
C VAL A 526 7.85 -17.30 -3.04
N LEU A 527 7.64 -17.69 -4.30
CA LEU A 527 8.50 -17.31 -5.42
C LEU A 527 8.16 -15.88 -5.84
N LYS A 528 9.15 -14.98 -5.81
CA LYS A 528 8.96 -13.56 -6.17
C LYS A 528 9.38 -13.34 -7.62
N SER A 529 8.45 -12.86 -8.45
CA SER A 529 8.72 -12.54 -9.86
C SER A 529 7.84 -11.39 -10.35
N GLN A 530 7.67 -11.26 -11.67
CA GLN A 530 6.81 -10.29 -12.35
C GLN A 530 5.88 -10.98 -13.35
N TYR A 531 4.78 -10.31 -13.72
CA TYR A 531 3.85 -10.86 -14.72
C TYR A 531 4.53 -11.09 -16.07
N ASN A 532 4.43 -12.31 -16.58
CA ASN A 532 4.91 -12.72 -17.88
C ASN A 532 4.21 -14.02 -18.27
N THR A 533 3.99 -14.23 -19.57
CA THR A 533 3.32 -15.43 -20.10
C THR A 533 4.12 -16.72 -19.87
N ALA A 534 5.43 -16.65 -19.58
CA ALA A 534 6.21 -17.82 -19.19
C ALA A 534 5.62 -18.53 -17.96
N TRP A 535 5.02 -17.76 -17.04
CA TRP A 535 4.42 -18.32 -15.82
C TRP A 535 3.10 -19.05 -16.05
N ASP A 536 2.53 -19.02 -17.26
CA ASP A 536 1.31 -19.78 -17.59
C ASP A 536 1.61 -21.28 -17.73
N TYR A 537 2.89 -21.63 -17.91
CA TYR A 537 3.39 -23.01 -18.03
C TYR A 537 4.01 -23.55 -16.72
N PHE A 538 3.89 -22.82 -15.62
CA PHE A 538 4.58 -23.14 -14.37
C PHE A 538 3.59 -23.35 -13.21
N SER A 539 3.65 -24.51 -12.55
CA SER A 539 2.84 -24.86 -11.39
C SER A 539 3.67 -24.79 -10.10
N ALA A 540 3.46 -23.75 -9.29
CA ALA A 540 4.11 -23.64 -7.98
C ALA A 540 3.64 -24.71 -7.00
N ARG A 541 2.42 -25.24 -7.18
CA ARG A 541 1.92 -26.37 -6.40
C ARG A 541 2.72 -27.63 -6.70
N GLU A 542 2.90 -27.98 -7.98
CA GLU A 542 3.67 -29.16 -8.36
C GLU A 542 5.15 -29.05 -7.98
N LEU A 543 5.74 -27.85 -8.09
CA LEU A 543 7.08 -27.58 -7.54
C LEU A 543 7.12 -27.88 -6.04
N GLY A 544 6.13 -27.39 -5.29
CA GLY A 544 6.04 -27.63 -3.84
C GLY A 544 5.86 -29.10 -3.50
N ASP A 545 4.94 -29.79 -4.18
CA ASP A 545 4.69 -31.21 -3.99
C ASP A 545 5.97 -32.04 -4.31
N SER A 546 6.70 -31.69 -5.37
CA SER A 546 7.97 -32.32 -5.74
C SER A 546 9.05 -32.20 -4.66
N ILE A 547 9.24 -30.99 -4.11
CA ILE A 547 10.20 -30.74 -3.03
C ILE A 547 9.77 -31.44 -1.72
N ILE A 548 8.52 -31.26 -1.31
CA ILE A 548 7.99 -31.78 -0.03
C ILE A 548 7.94 -33.31 -0.02
N ASN A 549 7.50 -33.94 -1.12
CA ASN A 549 7.47 -35.40 -1.21
C ASN A 549 8.89 -35.98 -1.18
N THR A 550 9.87 -35.30 -1.79
CA THR A 550 11.27 -35.69 -1.69
C THR A 550 11.76 -35.63 -0.24
N TRP A 551 11.45 -34.55 0.49
CA TRP A 551 11.79 -34.46 1.91
C TRP A 551 11.14 -35.54 2.76
N ARG A 552 9.84 -35.81 2.58
CA ARG A 552 9.12 -36.88 3.27
C ARG A 552 9.75 -38.25 3.01
N SER A 553 10.02 -38.57 1.75
CA SER A 553 10.64 -39.84 1.38
C SER A 553 12.04 -40.01 1.99
N ARG A 554 12.85 -38.93 2.02
CA ARG A 554 14.21 -38.99 2.56
C ARG A 554 14.24 -39.05 4.09
N ILE A 555 13.36 -38.33 4.78
CA ILE A 555 13.28 -38.40 6.25
C ILE A 555 12.75 -39.76 6.71
N ASP A 556 11.74 -40.32 6.02
CA ASP A 556 11.23 -41.67 6.31
C ASP A 556 12.31 -42.74 6.10
N MET A 557 13.19 -42.57 5.11
CA MET A 557 14.31 -43.48 4.88
C MET A 557 15.32 -43.43 6.04
N ILE A 558 15.63 -42.23 6.55
CA ILE A 558 16.52 -42.05 7.71
C ILE A 558 15.91 -42.71 8.96
N ASP A 559 14.61 -42.49 9.19
CA ASP A 559 13.84 -43.03 10.33
C ASP A 559 13.79 -44.57 10.32
N ARG A 560 13.63 -45.19 9.13
CA ARG A 560 13.56 -46.65 8.98
C ARG A 560 14.90 -47.34 9.07
N LEU A 561 15.96 -46.74 8.52
CA LEU A 561 17.26 -47.42 8.44
C LEU A 561 17.91 -47.56 9.82
N ARG A 562 17.66 -46.62 10.75
CA ARG A 562 18.24 -46.53 12.12
C ARG A 562 19.76 -46.72 12.23
N THR A 563 20.46 -47.07 11.16
CA THR A 563 21.89 -47.30 11.02
C THR A 563 22.27 -46.80 9.64
N ALA A 564 22.86 -45.61 9.58
CA ALA A 564 23.38 -45.06 8.33
C ALA A 564 24.91 -45.00 8.42
N PRO A 565 25.66 -45.56 7.45
CA PRO A 565 27.10 -45.31 7.32
C PRO A 565 27.31 -43.92 6.69
N LEU A 566 26.69 -42.88 7.26
CA LEU A 566 26.73 -41.52 6.76
C LEU A 566 27.59 -40.67 7.70
N ASN A 567 28.49 -39.89 7.11
CA ASN A 567 29.32 -38.92 7.83
C ASN A 567 28.43 -37.83 8.46
N SER A 568 28.69 -37.45 9.71
CA SER A 568 27.94 -36.40 10.43
C SER A 568 27.76 -35.08 9.64
N ALA A 569 28.75 -34.69 8.82
CA ALA A 569 28.64 -33.52 7.92
C ALA A 569 27.51 -33.62 6.87
N VAL A 570 27.09 -34.84 6.52
CA VAL A 570 25.98 -35.12 5.61
C VAL A 570 24.63 -34.94 6.32
N LEU A 571 24.59 -35.30 7.60
CA LEU A 571 23.40 -35.32 8.44
C LEU A 571 23.04 -33.94 8.98
N HIS A 572 24.04 -33.13 9.33
CA HIS A 572 23.85 -31.76 9.85
C HIS A 572 24.01 -30.66 8.79
N GLY A 573 24.70 -30.94 7.67
CA GLY A 573 25.09 -29.90 6.72
C GLY A 573 26.01 -28.88 7.39
N GLN A 574 25.69 -27.59 7.27
CA GLN A 574 26.37 -26.47 7.94
C GLN A 574 25.53 -25.87 9.08
N ILE A 575 24.50 -26.57 9.55
CA ILE A 575 23.76 -26.19 10.75
C ILE A 575 24.57 -26.67 11.95
N PRO A 576 25.06 -25.78 12.84
CA PRO A 576 25.85 -26.20 13.98
C PRO A 576 24.97 -27.04 14.93
N PRO A 577 25.33 -28.30 15.22
CA PRO A 577 24.51 -29.19 16.06
C PRO A 577 24.15 -28.56 17.42
N GLU A 578 25.09 -27.84 18.02
CA GLU A 578 24.93 -27.17 19.32
C GLU A 578 23.92 -26.02 19.32
N LYS A 579 23.48 -25.56 18.14
CA LYS A 579 22.47 -24.51 17.99
C LYS A 579 21.08 -25.03 17.69
N VAL A 580 20.91 -26.34 17.54
CA VAL A 580 19.61 -26.95 17.28
C VAL A 580 19.06 -27.48 18.60
N PRO A 581 17.93 -26.94 19.09
CA PRO A 581 17.29 -27.46 20.29
C PRO A 581 16.92 -28.94 20.13
N SER A 582 17.10 -29.74 21.18
CA SER A 582 16.82 -31.19 21.14
C SER A 582 15.37 -31.49 20.77
N GLU A 583 14.42 -30.62 21.11
CA GLU A 583 13.02 -30.76 20.68
C GLU A 583 12.85 -30.70 19.16
N LEU A 584 13.76 -30.06 18.42
CA LEU A 584 13.78 -29.98 16.96
C LEU A 584 14.63 -31.08 16.29
N CYS A 585 15.23 -31.97 17.08
CA CYS A 585 16.09 -33.04 16.60
C CYS A 585 15.38 -34.39 16.44
N LEU A 586 15.94 -35.28 15.63
CA LEU A 586 15.61 -36.70 15.50
C LEU A 586 16.87 -37.49 15.89
N GLU A 587 16.73 -38.44 16.81
CA GLU A 587 17.81 -39.36 17.15
C GLU A 587 17.98 -40.43 16.06
N VAL A 588 19.22 -40.62 15.59
CA VAL A 588 19.58 -41.62 14.57
C VAL A 588 20.83 -42.37 15.04
N GLU A 589 20.84 -43.71 14.97
CA GLU A 589 22.08 -44.46 15.24
C GLU A 589 23.00 -44.41 14.01
N THR A 590 24.25 -44.04 14.23
CA THR A 590 25.30 -43.98 13.21
C THR A 590 26.39 -44.98 13.55
N THR A 591 27.34 -45.17 12.63
CA THR A 591 28.54 -46.00 12.89
C THR A 591 29.40 -45.48 14.05
N GLY A 592 29.20 -44.22 14.49
CA GLY A 592 29.91 -43.60 15.61
C GLY A 592 29.09 -43.49 16.91
N GLY A 593 27.85 -44.00 16.95
CA GLY A 593 26.93 -43.86 18.08
C GLY A 593 25.63 -43.13 17.71
N THR A 594 24.77 -42.85 18.70
CA THR A 594 23.54 -42.08 18.52
C THR A 594 23.86 -40.60 18.28
N GLU A 595 23.39 -40.05 17.15
CA GLU A 595 23.50 -38.62 16.82
C GLU A 595 22.10 -37.98 16.74
N GLU A 596 21.95 -36.74 17.21
CA GLU A 596 20.73 -35.93 17.09
C GLU A 596 20.80 -35.07 15.83
N ILE A 597 19.93 -35.30 14.84
CA ILE A 597 19.95 -34.54 13.57
C ILE A 597 18.74 -33.60 13.47
N PRO A 598 18.81 -32.48 12.72
CA PRO A 598 17.64 -31.60 12.55
C PRO A 598 16.46 -32.32 11.87
N ASP A 599 15.25 -32.24 12.46
CA ASP A 599 14.04 -32.87 11.92
C ASP A 599 13.10 -31.84 11.25
N ILE A 600 13.06 -31.87 9.92
CA ILE A 600 12.21 -30.95 9.12
C ILE A 600 10.71 -31.06 9.42
N ARG A 601 10.25 -32.19 9.99
CA ARG A 601 8.83 -32.39 10.36
C ARG A 601 8.42 -31.45 11.50
N LYS A 602 9.37 -31.03 12.34
CA LYS A 602 9.13 -30.26 13.56
C LYS A 602 9.08 -28.75 13.37
N ILE A 603 9.51 -28.25 12.20
CA ILE A 603 9.53 -26.80 11.89
C ILE A 603 8.32 -26.33 11.06
N GLY A 604 7.29 -27.18 10.91
CA GLY A 604 6.03 -26.85 10.23
C GLY A 604 6.14 -26.54 8.73
N ILE A 605 7.33 -26.67 8.12
CA ILE A 605 7.56 -26.27 6.72
C ILE A 605 6.85 -27.18 5.71
N LEU A 606 6.59 -28.44 6.07
CA LEU A 606 5.96 -29.44 5.21
C LEU A 606 4.47 -29.16 4.93
N ASN A 607 3.83 -28.30 5.73
CA ASN A 607 2.43 -27.92 5.57
C ASN A 607 2.26 -26.61 4.78
N ARG A 608 3.38 -25.97 4.43
CA ARG A 608 3.37 -24.65 3.79
C ARG A 608 3.07 -24.75 2.31
N ARG A 609 2.12 -23.95 1.84
CA ARG A 609 1.78 -23.88 0.40
C ARG A 609 2.78 -23.02 -0.35
N MET A 610 3.21 -23.49 -1.52
CA MET A 610 4.04 -22.71 -2.44
C MET A 610 3.17 -21.88 -3.40
N ILE A 611 3.50 -20.60 -3.55
CA ILE A 611 2.82 -19.67 -4.46
C ILE A 611 3.83 -18.82 -5.23
N VAL A 612 3.40 -18.28 -6.36
CA VAL A 612 4.15 -17.23 -7.08
C VAL A 612 3.51 -15.88 -6.80
N SER A 613 4.28 -14.96 -6.21
CA SER A 613 3.92 -13.55 -6.13
C SER A 613 4.49 -12.83 -7.34
N LYS A 614 3.60 -12.34 -8.21
CA LYS A 614 3.94 -11.66 -9.46
C LYS A 614 3.70 -10.16 -9.28
N LYS A 615 4.76 -9.35 -9.28
CA LYS A 615 4.66 -7.90 -9.32
C LYS A 615 4.16 -7.43 -10.70
N ARG A 616 3.39 -6.34 -10.71
CA ARG A 616 2.98 -5.67 -11.96
C ARG A 616 4.21 -5.26 -12.77
N THR A 617 4.22 -5.55 -14.06
CA THR A 617 5.17 -4.99 -15.03
C THR A 617 4.71 -3.60 -15.50
N ARG A 618 5.53 -2.97 -16.34
CA ARG A 618 5.35 -1.58 -16.80
C ARG A 618 3.92 -1.29 -17.28
N ASN A 619 3.35 -0.24 -16.74
CA ASN A 619 2.13 0.41 -17.19
C ASN A 619 2.40 1.90 -17.48
N LEU A 620 1.41 2.63 -18.00
CA LEU A 620 1.60 4.04 -18.34
C LEU A 620 2.01 4.89 -17.12
N PHE A 621 1.47 4.62 -15.93
CA PHE A 621 1.91 5.28 -14.68
C PHE A 621 3.36 4.94 -14.32
N ASP A 622 3.82 3.71 -14.55
CA ASP A 622 5.21 3.36 -14.28
C ASP A 622 6.15 4.09 -15.25
N LEU A 623 5.72 4.27 -16.51
CA LEU A 623 6.44 5.06 -17.50
C LEU A 623 6.45 6.53 -17.15
N THR A 624 5.33 7.11 -16.71
CA THR A 624 5.27 8.53 -16.34
C THR A 624 6.02 8.80 -15.06
N ASN A 625 6.03 7.90 -14.08
CA ASN A 625 6.87 8.01 -12.89
C ASN A 625 8.36 7.86 -13.21
N LEU A 626 8.72 6.93 -14.10
CA LEU A 626 10.10 6.76 -14.56
C LEU A 626 10.54 7.96 -15.41
N TRP A 627 9.65 8.50 -16.25
CA TRP A 627 9.87 9.71 -17.03
C TRP A 627 10.04 10.94 -16.16
N LYS A 628 9.16 11.15 -15.17
CA LYS A 628 9.34 12.19 -14.14
C LYS A 628 10.72 12.09 -13.52
N ARG A 629 11.12 10.88 -13.11
CA ARG A 629 12.44 10.66 -12.53
C ARG A 629 13.57 10.97 -13.51
N THR A 630 13.52 10.47 -14.74
CA THR A 630 14.58 10.66 -15.74
C THR A 630 14.67 12.10 -16.24
N VAL A 631 13.56 12.79 -16.44
CA VAL A 631 13.56 14.18 -16.93
C VAL A 631 13.91 15.16 -15.82
N LEU A 632 13.46 14.93 -14.58
CA LEU A 632 13.92 15.73 -13.45
C LEU A 632 15.41 15.51 -13.19
N LEU A 633 15.90 14.25 -13.26
CA LEU A 633 17.33 13.96 -13.14
C LEU A 633 18.16 14.52 -14.29
N ARG A 634 17.66 14.48 -15.54
CA ARG A 634 18.34 15.11 -16.67
C ARG A 634 18.40 16.61 -16.56
N LEU A 635 17.40 17.26 -15.94
CA LEU A 635 17.49 18.69 -15.64
C LEU A 635 18.53 18.96 -14.55
N ASP A 636 18.66 18.09 -13.54
CA ASP A 636 19.75 18.20 -12.56
C ASP A 636 21.12 18.10 -13.26
N GLU A 637 21.27 17.18 -14.22
CA GLU A 637 22.49 17.02 -15.02
C GLU A 637 22.70 18.19 -16.02
N ASP A 638 21.66 18.62 -16.73
CA ASP A 638 21.72 19.68 -17.75
C ASP A 638 21.94 21.07 -17.12
N VAL A 639 21.47 21.32 -15.89
CA VAL A 639 21.76 22.56 -15.13
C VAL A 639 23.20 22.55 -14.64
N LEU A 640 23.69 21.41 -14.13
CA LEU A 640 25.11 21.24 -13.78
C LEU A 640 26.02 21.36 -15.00
N ASP A 641 25.58 20.88 -16.16
CA ASP A 641 26.30 21.00 -17.42
C ASP A 641 26.17 22.40 -18.03
N GLN A 642 25.07 23.14 -17.81
CA GLN A 642 24.97 24.55 -18.21
C GLN A 642 25.86 25.47 -17.36
N ASP A 643 26.02 25.17 -16.07
CA ASP A 643 27.00 25.87 -15.22
C ASP A 643 28.44 25.55 -15.65
N ASN A 644 28.73 24.31 -16.06
CA ASN A 644 30.04 23.95 -16.63
C ASN A 644 30.25 24.53 -18.04
N GLN A 645 29.22 24.60 -18.88
CA GLN A 645 29.31 25.13 -20.25
C GLN A 645 29.26 26.66 -20.32
N SER A 646 28.82 27.34 -19.26
CA SER A 646 29.01 28.80 -19.09
C SER A 646 30.49 29.19 -18.93
N SER A 647 31.39 28.22 -18.76
CA SER A 647 32.84 28.40 -18.76
C SER A 647 33.56 28.03 -20.07
N SER A 648 32.83 27.58 -21.10
CA SER A 648 33.43 27.25 -22.40
C SER A 648 32.44 27.41 -23.55
N SER A 649 32.33 28.62 -24.08
CA SER A 649 31.66 28.88 -25.37
C SER A 649 32.67 29.38 -26.39
N GLU A 650 32.95 28.60 -27.44
CA GLU A 650 33.15 29.12 -28.79
C GLU A 650 33.04 27.99 -29.85
N GLU A 651 32.31 28.33 -30.92
CA GLU A 651 32.37 27.80 -32.30
C GLU A 651 31.68 26.49 -32.73
N SER A 652 30.58 26.68 -33.48
CA SER A 652 30.47 26.45 -34.94
C SER A 652 29.31 25.56 -35.43
N VAL A 653 28.75 26.03 -36.54
CA VAL A 653 27.52 25.64 -37.25
C VAL A 653 27.84 24.66 -38.36
N ALA A 654 27.04 23.61 -38.56
CA ALA A 654 26.76 23.05 -39.89
C ALA A 654 25.50 22.16 -39.90
N SER A 655 24.69 22.39 -40.94
CA SER A 655 23.46 21.74 -41.38
C SER A 655 23.68 20.32 -41.95
N ASP A 656 22.68 19.44 -41.83
CA ASP A 656 22.29 18.58 -42.96
C ASP A 656 20.83 18.09 -42.89
N SER A 657 20.28 17.85 -44.08
CA SER A 657 18.88 17.66 -44.45
C SER A 657 18.60 16.25 -45.01
N SER A 658 17.33 15.82 -44.97
CA SER A 658 16.66 14.66 -45.64
C SER A 658 16.03 13.70 -44.61
N ASP A 659 14.83 13.13 -44.74
CA ASP A 659 13.79 13.13 -45.76
C ASP A 659 12.43 12.95 -45.08
N ARG A 660 11.41 13.65 -45.59
CA ARG A 660 10.01 13.57 -45.15
C ARG A 660 9.27 12.50 -45.96
N MET A 661 8.54 11.62 -45.27
CA MET A 661 7.31 11.03 -45.80
C MET A 661 6.18 11.38 -44.83
N ASP A 662 5.43 12.42 -45.18
CA ASP A 662 4.20 12.83 -44.50
C ASP A 662 3.09 11.80 -44.78
N ILE A 663 2.56 11.16 -43.73
CA ILE A 663 1.31 10.39 -43.79
C ILE A 663 0.25 11.23 -43.07
N ASP A 664 -0.79 11.61 -43.82
CA ASP A 664 -1.92 12.45 -43.38
C ASP A 664 -2.67 11.81 -42.17
N PRO A 665 -2.67 12.47 -40.98
CA PRO A 665 -3.35 11.98 -39.78
C PRO A 665 -4.88 11.89 -39.90
N ASN A 666 -5.50 12.52 -40.91
CA ASN A 666 -6.96 12.56 -41.05
C ASN A 666 -7.56 11.24 -41.55
N LEU A 667 -6.75 10.32 -42.10
CA LEU A 667 -7.25 9.04 -42.61
C LEU A 667 -7.66 8.06 -41.49
N LEU A 668 -7.16 8.25 -40.26
CA LEU A 668 -7.46 7.41 -39.09
C LEU A 668 -8.75 7.84 -38.35
N ILE A 669 -9.19 9.09 -38.54
CA ILE A 669 -10.36 9.65 -37.86
C ILE A 669 -11.66 9.28 -38.62
N GLN A 670 -11.62 9.20 -39.95
CA GLN A 670 -12.79 8.85 -40.76
C GLN A 670 -13.21 7.38 -40.63
N THR A 671 -12.27 6.47 -40.36
CA THR A 671 -12.57 5.04 -40.21
C THR A 671 -13.24 4.71 -38.86
N TYR A 672 -13.12 5.59 -37.85
CA TYR A 672 -13.74 5.40 -36.53
C TYR A 672 -15.15 5.99 -36.40
N GLN A 673 -15.54 6.92 -37.29
CA GLN A 673 -16.86 7.57 -37.24
C GLN A 673 -17.96 6.83 -38.02
N SER A 674 -17.62 5.79 -38.80
CA SER A 674 -18.58 5.07 -39.65
C SER A 674 -19.20 3.81 -39.00
N LEU A 675 -18.89 3.48 -37.75
CA LEU A 675 -19.36 2.26 -37.06
C LEU A 675 -20.17 2.49 -35.77
N ALA A 676 -20.72 3.68 -35.56
CA ALA A 676 -21.72 3.92 -34.51
C ALA A 676 -22.83 4.81 -35.05
N PRO A 677 -24.02 4.26 -35.34
CA PRO A 677 -25.15 4.54 -34.44
C PRO A 677 -26.24 3.43 -34.41
N ALA A 678 -26.50 2.82 -33.25
CA ALA A 678 -27.83 2.30 -32.84
C ALA A 678 -27.80 1.68 -31.43
N ALA A 679 -27.43 2.42 -30.39
CA ALA A 679 -27.68 2.02 -28.99
C ALA A 679 -27.53 3.21 -28.03
N LEU A 680 -28.27 4.29 -28.30
CA LEU A 680 -28.49 5.38 -27.35
C LEU A 680 -29.96 5.80 -27.46
N ARG A 681 -30.83 5.06 -26.77
CA ARG A 681 -32.11 5.50 -26.21
C ARG A 681 -32.31 4.79 -24.89
#